data_AF-A0AB32U4H2-F1
#
_entry.id   AF-A0AB32U4H2-F1
#
_cell.length_a   1.000
_cell.length_b   1.000
_cell.length_c   1.000
_cell.angle_alpha   90.00
_cell.angle_beta   90.00
_cell.angle_gamma   90.00
#
_symmetry.space_group_name_H-M   'P 1'
#
loop_
_entity.id
_entity.type
_entity.pdbx_description
1 polymer ?
#
loop_
_entity_poly.entity_id
_entity_poly.type
_entity_poly.pdbx_seq_one_letter_code
_entity_poly.pdbx_strand_id
1 'polypeptide(L)'
;MTFTVEDQAIEDLQCEEEKVNLLTREKAQLQLQAEDFFRLSPVRKDVELNNTSSRLEAEELLNVGLQKKSKELQVRIEELEEELEAERGLRAKVEKQRADLSRELEDLTDRLEEAGGATALTGSSLGDNMEMNRKRDLELQRLRRELDESALQADAVSAAMRKRHSDALSELSEQCESLQRTRAKLEKEKQSLSLELDELTHTLDTLQKNKQAKALLSSSVCSLQQELEVLKEQLEEEQESKQELQRLVSKLNSDVTHWRSRSEADTIQHCDELEETKKKLCARLQEAEEAAEATQAKCCSLEKSKQRLQGEVEELCADLEKAVSVCAVLEKKQKMLERQQSDWKQKSEDLLLELENCRTESRKHSAELFKIRSVYEESSEEREAMRRENNTLQEEIADLTDQLSDGGKSVHELQKMKKKIEMKKEELQASLEESEAALEAEETKVLRLQLEVSQVKADLERRLQEKEEEFEAARKSHQRALESLQAGVDVESKAKTEATRQKKKLESDLAELELQVEQQKKSNSELIKSSKKMQQQIKELEAQLEEELRAQETLRDEHTLLERRCALLTAEGEEKHNTLENTHRVCRTLETELQEQKEKHTLLEEQLQAVLCVKRKLEVDVQQLQQEHEELQNELRAANDKAKKSACEAARVLEQLCVQQEHVSDLQRVKKSLELQIRDMSGRLEEAEQSSVRGGKKIMQKLEARVKELELELDAEQKKHSETMKTLRKNERRLKELLFQSEEEQKNQQRMQEQLERLQNKMKNYKRQVEEAEEQANMNLAKYRKTVHELDDAEERADIAESALTKIRTKNRGSFGKGYSSGYSTPYAGLLRSPSSVGSEGRGEKVTDDDESISSLIPTYLNSIKKLMID
;
A
#
# COMPACT_ATOMS: atom_id res chain seq x y z
N MET A 1 112.57 20.63 -70.44
CA MET A 1 112.69 21.31 -71.75
C MET A 1 111.49 20.88 -72.56
N THR A 2 110.81 21.79 -73.27
CA THR A 2 109.68 21.48 -74.17
C THR A 2 108.75 20.35 -73.68
N PHE A 3 108.10 20.55 -72.53
CA PHE A 3 106.88 19.79 -72.26
C PHE A 3 105.80 20.35 -73.19
N THR A 4 105.40 19.53 -74.15
CA THR A 4 104.35 19.84 -75.14
C THR A 4 102.99 19.43 -74.59
N VAL A 5 101.93 19.91 -75.25
CA VAL A 5 100.53 19.85 -74.76
C VAL A 5 99.94 18.42 -74.77
N GLU A 6 100.68 17.42 -75.27
CA GLU A 6 100.18 16.07 -75.53
C GLU A 6 100.17 15.14 -74.31
N ASP A 7 101.25 15.10 -73.51
CA ASP A 7 101.32 14.18 -72.34
C ASP A 7 100.24 14.50 -71.29
N GLN A 8 99.98 15.79 -71.07
CA GLN A 8 98.92 16.26 -70.17
C GLN A 8 97.54 15.70 -70.57
N ALA A 9 97.25 15.67 -71.88
CA ALA A 9 95.98 15.19 -72.41
C ALA A 9 95.75 13.67 -72.20
N ILE A 10 96.78 12.88 -71.89
CA ILE A 10 96.66 11.45 -71.61
C ILE A 10 96.32 11.20 -70.14
N GLU A 11 96.94 11.93 -69.19
CA GLU A 11 96.54 11.89 -67.78
C GLU A 11 95.11 12.45 -67.60
N ASP A 12 94.77 13.52 -68.33
CA ASP A 12 93.41 14.07 -68.39
C ASP A 12 92.39 13.00 -68.87
N LEU A 13 92.74 12.19 -69.88
CA LEU A 13 91.86 11.11 -70.40
C LEU A 13 91.67 9.94 -69.42
N GLN A 14 92.70 9.52 -68.69
CA GLN A 14 92.54 8.45 -67.68
C GLN A 14 91.70 8.91 -66.49
N CYS A 15 91.84 10.18 -66.09
CA CYS A 15 90.99 10.83 -65.10
C CYS A 15 89.50 10.85 -65.53
N GLU A 16 89.21 10.98 -66.83
CA GLU A 16 87.84 10.85 -67.37
C GLU A 16 87.30 9.41 -67.36
N GLU A 17 88.12 8.37 -67.52
CA GLU A 17 87.62 6.98 -67.46
C GLU A 17 87.24 6.55 -66.03
N GLU A 18 88.00 6.94 -65.01
CA GLU A 18 87.62 6.69 -63.61
C GLU A 18 86.38 7.51 -63.21
N LYS A 19 86.24 8.75 -63.69
CA LYS A 19 84.99 9.53 -63.59
C LYS A 19 83.80 8.77 -64.18
N VAL A 20 83.88 8.26 -65.40
CA VAL A 20 82.78 7.52 -66.06
C VAL A 20 82.33 6.30 -65.24
N ASN A 21 83.28 5.60 -64.62
CA ASN A 21 82.97 4.44 -63.77
C ASN A 21 82.32 4.83 -62.43
N LEU A 22 82.75 5.93 -61.80
CA LEU A 22 82.08 6.51 -60.62
C LEU A 22 80.66 6.97 -60.96
N LEU A 23 80.51 7.79 -62.00
CA LEU A 23 79.23 8.30 -62.51
C LEU A 23 78.24 7.16 -62.83
N THR A 24 78.73 6.01 -63.30
CA THR A 24 77.87 4.84 -63.60
C THR A 24 77.33 4.16 -62.34
N ARG A 25 78.10 4.10 -61.24
CA ARG A 25 77.61 3.60 -59.94
C ARG A 25 76.67 4.59 -59.26
N GLU A 26 77.02 5.88 -59.32
CA GLU A 26 76.22 6.98 -58.80
C GLU A 26 74.84 7.02 -59.48
N LYS A 27 74.80 6.90 -60.82
CA LYS A 27 73.57 6.73 -61.60
C LYS A 27 72.69 5.57 -61.11
N ALA A 28 73.27 4.43 -60.75
CA ALA A 28 72.50 3.28 -60.27
C ALA A 28 71.89 3.51 -58.87
N GLN A 29 72.61 4.18 -57.96
CA GLN A 29 72.04 4.61 -56.67
C GLN A 29 70.94 5.67 -56.86
N LEU A 30 71.15 6.62 -57.77
CA LEU A 30 70.14 7.63 -58.12
C LEU A 30 68.87 7.00 -58.73
N GLN A 31 68.97 5.90 -59.47
CA GLN A 31 67.79 5.17 -59.97
C GLN A 31 66.99 4.50 -58.84
N LEU A 32 67.63 3.84 -57.88
CA LEU A 32 66.93 3.26 -56.72
C LEU A 32 66.31 4.34 -55.83
N GLN A 33 67.03 5.45 -55.59
CA GLN A 33 66.46 6.61 -54.89
C GLN A 33 65.28 7.21 -55.65
N ALA A 34 65.30 7.23 -56.98
CA ALA A 34 64.18 7.68 -57.79
C ALA A 34 62.96 6.75 -57.69
N GLU A 35 63.13 5.43 -57.63
CA GLU A 35 62.01 4.49 -57.46
C GLU A 35 61.34 4.63 -56.09
N ASP A 36 62.11 4.66 -54.99
CA ASP A 36 61.55 4.91 -53.65
C ASP A 36 60.93 6.30 -53.53
N PHE A 37 61.52 7.31 -54.17
CA PHE A 37 60.93 8.65 -54.30
C PHE A 37 59.59 8.60 -55.06
N PHE A 38 59.51 7.90 -56.20
CA PHE A 38 58.25 7.73 -56.94
C PHE A 38 57.20 6.89 -56.21
N ARG A 39 57.60 6.03 -55.27
CA ARG A 39 56.68 5.18 -54.50
C ARG A 39 56.18 5.82 -53.21
N LEU A 40 57.01 6.63 -52.56
CA LEU A 40 56.64 7.39 -51.36
C LEU A 40 56.12 8.80 -51.67
N SER A 41 56.47 9.40 -52.81
CA SER A 41 55.98 10.72 -53.20
C SER A 41 54.46 10.81 -53.34
N PRO A 42 53.72 9.80 -53.86
CA PRO A 42 52.25 9.85 -53.88
C PRO A 42 51.69 9.92 -52.46
N VAL A 43 52.03 8.98 -51.59
CA VAL A 43 51.51 8.92 -50.21
C VAL A 43 51.90 10.15 -49.39
N ARG A 44 53.13 10.68 -49.56
CA ARG A 44 53.51 11.95 -48.95
C ARG A 44 52.73 13.13 -49.52
N LYS A 45 52.55 13.21 -50.85
CA LYS A 45 51.74 14.23 -51.50
C LYS A 45 50.26 14.14 -51.13
N ASP A 46 49.70 12.97 -50.87
CA ASP A 46 48.30 12.81 -50.46
C ASP A 46 48.11 13.29 -49.00
N VAL A 47 49.08 13.02 -48.13
CA VAL A 47 49.09 13.55 -46.75
C VAL A 47 49.38 15.05 -46.72
N GLU A 48 50.31 15.54 -47.55
CA GLU A 48 50.58 16.96 -47.74
C GLU A 48 49.36 17.67 -48.35
N LEU A 49 48.70 17.09 -49.36
CA LEU A 49 47.48 17.61 -49.98
C LEU A 49 46.35 17.70 -48.97
N ASN A 50 46.04 16.63 -48.21
CA ASN A 50 45.02 16.68 -47.17
C ASN A 50 45.37 17.72 -46.09
N ASN A 51 46.62 17.80 -45.65
CA ASN A 51 47.04 18.83 -44.70
C ASN A 51 46.93 20.25 -45.28
N THR A 52 47.20 20.45 -46.58
CA THR A 52 46.98 21.75 -47.25
C THR A 52 45.51 22.04 -47.52
N SER A 53 44.66 21.02 -47.75
CA SER A 53 43.21 21.17 -47.93
C SER A 53 42.55 21.56 -46.62
N SER A 54 42.82 20.85 -45.51
CA SER A 54 42.30 21.22 -44.20
C SER A 54 42.86 22.55 -43.69
N ARG A 55 44.07 22.95 -44.12
CA ARG A 55 44.57 24.32 -43.90
C ARG A 55 43.88 25.36 -44.78
N LEU A 56 43.60 25.05 -46.04
CA LEU A 56 42.87 25.93 -46.96
C LEU A 56 41.44 26.14 -46.46
N GLU A 57 40.73 25.07 -46.08
CA GLU A 57 39.41 25.12 -45.44
C GLU A 57 39.42 25.96 -44.15
N ALA A 58 40.46 25.83 -43.32
CA ALA A 58 40.62 26.65 -42.12
C ALA A 58 40.93 28.13 -42.42
N GLU A 59 41.79 28.41 -43.41
CA GLU A 59 42.10 29.78 -43.86
C GLU A 59 40.90 30.40 -44.61
N GLU A 60 40.09 29.64 -45.34
CA GLU A 60 38.83 30.07 -45.95
C GLU A 60 37.77 30.40 -44.90
N LEU A 61 37.59 29.55 -43.88
CA LEU A 61 36.71 29.84 -42.74
C LEU A 61 37.17 31.09 -41.97
N LEU A 62 38.48 31.25 -41.77
CA LEU A 62 39.06 32.46 -41.17
C LEU A 62 38.83 33.69 -42.06
N ASN A 63 38.99 33.57 -43.37
CA ASN A 63 38.79 34.67 -44.33
C ASN A 63 37.32 35.05 -44.45
N VAL A 64 36.38 34.10 -44.40
CA VAL A 64 34.93 34.37 -44.26
C VAL A 64 34.63 35.07 -42.92
N GLY A 65 35.30 34.68 -41.83
CA GLY A 65 35.20 35.38 -40.54
C GLY A 65 35.72 36.83 -40.61
N LEU A 66 36.87 37.04 -41.24
CA LEU A 66 37.47 38.36 -41.46
C LEU A 66 36.65 39.22 -42.42
N GLN A 67 36.04 38.65 -43.47
CA GLN A 67 35.12 39.36 -44.36
C GLN A 67 33.83 39.78 -43.64
N LYS A 68 33.26 38.92 -42.78
CA LYS A 68 32.13 39.32 -41.92
C LYS A 68 32.51 40.48 -41.01
N LYS A 69 33.64 40.35 -40.29
CA LYS A 69 34.11 41.38 -39.38
C LYS A 69 34.53 42.69 -40.09
N SER A 70 35.04 42.59 -41.31
CA SER A 70 35.33 43.74 -42.17
C SER A 70 34.03 44.44 -42.61
N LYS A 71 32.97 43.70 -42.92
CA LYS A 71 31.65 44.27 -43.26
C LYS A 71 30.97 44.89 -42.04
N GLU A 72 31.04 44.24 -40.88
CA GLU A 72 30.58 44.80 -39.60
C GLU A 72 31.32 46.12 -39.27
N LEU A 73 32.63 46.17 -39.50
CA LEU A 73 33.43 47.39 -39.31
C LEU A 73 33.16 48.45 -40.39
N GLN A 74 32.89 48.07 -41.64
CA GLN A 74 32.50 49.01 -42.71
C GLN A 74 31.15 49.65 -42.40
N VAL A 75 30.12 48.85 -42.06
CA VAL A 75 28.81 49.37 -41.63
C VAL A 75 28.95 50.25 -40.40
N ARG A 76 29.80 49.89 -39.42
CA ARG A 76 30.01 50.74 -38.24
C ARG A 76 30.81 52.02 -38.55
N ILE A 77 31.62 52.05 -39.60
CA ILE A 77 32.24 53.28 -40.11
C ILE A 77 31.19 54.13 -40.81
N GLU A 78 30.37 53.56 -41.69
CA GLU A 78 29.27 54.26 -42.39
C GLU A 78 28.28 54.89 -41.38
N GLU A 79 27.87 54.16 -40.34
CA GLU A 79 27.06 54.68 -39.23
C GLU A 79 27.72 55.88 -38.51
N LEU A 80 29.03 55.79 -38.23
CA LEU A 80 29.78 56.85 -37.55
C LEU A 80 30.06 58.06 -38.47
N GLU A 81 30.17 57.85 -39.78
CA GLU A 81 30.28 58.91 -40.77
C GLU A 81 28.94 59.63 -40.95
N GLU A 82 27.81 58.92 -41.00
CA GLU A 82 26.47 59.55 -40.99
C GLU A 82 26.21 60.33 -39.69
N GLU A 83 26.55 59.78 -38.51
CA GLU A 83 26.47 60.49 -37.22
C GLU A 83 27.33 61.77 -37.24
N LEU A 84 28.54 61.72 -37.81
CA LEU A 84 29.47 62.85 -37.91
C LEU A 84 29.00 63.93 -38.90
N GLU A 85 28.46 63.53 -40.06
CA GLU A 85 27.88 64.44 -41.06
C GLU A 85 26.61 65.12 -40.51
N ALA A 86 25.80 64.39 -39.73
CA ALA A 86 24.65 64.95 -39.02
C ALA A 86 25.10 65.97 -37.95
N GLU A 87 26.13 65.66 -37.15
CA GLU A 87 26.66 66.62 -36.16
C GLU A 87 27.26 67.85 -36.83
N ARG A 88 28.04 67.69 -37.91
CA ARG A 88 28.56 68.80 -38.74
C ARG A 88 27.43 69.66 -39.28
N GLY A 89 26.38 69.05 -39.82
CA GLY A 89 25.20 69.74 -40.34
C GLY A 89 24.38 70.49 -39.27
N LEU A 90 24.38 70.00 -38.02
CA LEU A 90 23.79 70.71 -36.88
C LEU A 90 24.70 71.83 -36.39
N ARG A 91 26.01 71.61 -36.24
CA ARG A 91 26.98 72.65 -35.88
C ARG A 91 26.96 73.82 -36.87
N ALA A 92 26.97 73.56 -38.18
CA ALA A 92 26.89 74.61 -39.19
C ALA A 92 25.61 75.45 -39.10
N LYS A 93 24.47 74.85 -38.73
CA LYS A 93 23.21 75.58 -38.46
C LYS A 93 23.31 76.43 -37.19
N VAL A 94 23.88 75.90 -36.11
CA VAL A 94 24.08 76.61 -34.84
C VAL A 94 25.10 77.74 -34.98
N GLU A 95 26.20 77.54 -35.71
CA GLU A 95 27.19 78.57 -35.99
C GLU A 95 26.63 79.67 -36.89
N LYS A 96 25.81 79.32 -37.89
CA LYS A 96 25.08 80.33 -38.67
C LYS A 96 24.11 81.12 -37.79
N GLN A 97 23.25 80.45 -37.01
CA GLN A 97 22.34 81.13 -36.09
C GLN A 97 23.09 82.02 -35.09
N ARG A 98 24.24 81.57 -34.58
CA ARG A 98 25.08 82.35 -33.67
C ARG A 98 25.74 83.55 -34.37
N ALA A 99 26.18 83.42 -35.62
CA ALA A 99 26.74 84.51 -36.40
C ALA A 99 25.68 85.55 -36.79
N ASP A 100 24.48 85.10 -37.13
CA ASP A 100 23.34 85.96 -37.45
C ASP A 100 22.86 86.70 -36.18
N LEU A 101 22.74 86.02 -35.03
CA LEU A 101 22.46 86.63 -33.72
C LEU A 101 23.59 87.57 -33.24
N SER A 102 24.85 87.28 -33.60
CA SER A 102 25.98 88.16 -33.26
C SER A 102 25.92 89.46 -34.06
N ARG A 103 25.55 89.42 -35.35
CA ARG A 103 25.28 90.64 -36.14
C ARG A 103 24.04 91.38 -35.65
N GLU A 104 22.97 90.69 -35.26
CA GLU A 104 21.82 91.35 -34.63
C GLU A 104 22.20 92.04 -33.31
N LEU A 105 23.13 91.47 -32.53
CA LEU A 105 23.69 92.12 -31.34
C LEU A 105 24.62 93.28 -31.66
N GLU A 106 25.43 93.20 -32.71
CA GLU A 106 26.29 94.30 -33.20
C GLU A 106 25.42 95.47 -33.72
N ASP A 107 24.48 95.22 -34.66
CA ASP A 107 23.51 96.20 -35.17
C ASP A 107 22.68 96.86 -34.05
N LEU A 108 22.32 96.10 -32.99
CA LEU A 108 21.62 96.64 -31.83
C LEU A 108 22.55 97.41 -30.87
N THR A 109 23.83 97.06 -30.79
CA THR A 109 24.83 97.76 -29.96
C THR A 109 25.20 99.09 -30.61
N ASP A 110 25.52 99.10 -31.91
CA ASP A 110 25.80 100.32 -32.68
C ASP A 110 24.61 101.28 -32.61
N ARG A 111 23.38 100.78 -32.74
CA ARG A 111 22.15 101.59 -32.54
C ARG A 111 21.93 102.06 -31.10
N LEU A 112 22.50 101.38 -30.10
CA LEU A 112 22.47 101.83 -28.70
C LEU A 112 23.54 102.90 -28.43
N GLU A 113 24.72 102.82 -29.06
CA GLU A 113 25.75 103.85 -28.96
C GLU A 113 25.35 105.12 -29.74
N GLU A 114 24.85 105.00 -30.97
CA GLU A 114 24.33 106.14 -31.74
C GLU A 114 23.10 106.80 -31.10
N ALA A 115 22.22 106.03 -30.45
CA ALA A 115 21.09 106.58 -29.70
C ALA A 115 21.47 107.12 -28.30
N GLY A 116 22.60 106.68 -27.74
CA GLY A 116 23.04 107.03 -26.38
C GLY A 116 23.84 108.34 -26.27
N GLY A 117 24.50 108.78 -27.35
CA GLY A 117 25.48 109.88 -27.32
C GLY A 117 24.94 111.33 -27.36
N ALA A 118 23.62 111.54 -27.41
CA ALA A 118 23.04 112.81 -27.86
C ALA A 118 22.90 113.92 -26.79
N THR A 119 23.97 114.63 -26.37
CA THR A 119 23.88 116.04 -25.86
C THR A 119 25.23 116.80 -25.63
N ALA A 120 25.70 117.60 -26.63
CA ALA A 120 26.61 118.78 -26.49
C ALA A 120 26.79 119.48 -27.88
N LEU A 121 26.46 120.74 -28.24
CA LEU A 121 26.38 122.11 -27.65
C LEU A 121 27.71 122.93 -27.74
N THR A 122 27.83 124.17 -28.27
CA THR A 122 27.00 125.08 -29.15
C THR A 122 27.85 126.30 -29.64
N GLY A 123 27.45 127.11 -30.64
CA GLY A 123 28.16 128.39 -31.00
C GLY A 123 27.61 129.27 -32.16
N SER A 124 28.02 130.56 -32.27
CA SER A 124 27.50 131.56 -33.27
C SER A 124 28.27 132.91 -33.50
N SER A 125 28.47 133.33 -34.77
CA SER A 125 28.35 134.70 -35.42
C SER A 125 29.31 135.96 -35.24
N LEU A 126 29.99 136.37 -36.34
CA LEU A 126 30.34 137.71 -37.00
C LEU A 126 30.75 139.08 -36.31
N GLY A 127 31.65 139.89 -36.98
CA GLY A 127 31.59 141.40 -37.07
C GLY A 127 32.87 142.33 -37.27
N ASP A 128 32.79 143.39 -38.14
CA ASP A 128 33.51 144.74 -38.19
C ASP A 128 35.07 144.93 -38.50
N ASN A 129 35.71 146.08 -38.91
CA ASN A 129 35.42 147.42 -39.58
C ASN A 129 36.72 148.10 -40.26
N MET A 130 36.83 149.44 -40.52
CA MET A 130 37.89 150.19 -41.31
C MET A 130 38.18 151.69 -40.88
N GLU A 131 39.16 152.45 -41.49
CA GLU A 131 39.30 153.95 -41.33
C GLU A 131 40.05 154.81 -42.43
N MET A 132 41.25 155.40 -42.15
CA MET A 132 41.85 156.70 -42.64
C MET A 132 42.07 157.03 -44.15
N ASN A 133 42.02 158.35 -44.51
CA ASN A 133 42.82 159.10 -45.57
C ASN A 133 42.36 160.58 -45.79
N ARG A 134 43.19 161.68 -45.72
CA ARG A 134 42.68 163.07 -46.06
C ARG A 134 43.51 164.41 -46.28
N LYS A 135 44.84 164.56 -46.47
CA LYS A 135 45.52 165.92 -46.56
C LYS A 135 46.77 166.05 -47.48
N ARG A 136 47.14 167.25 -48.03
CA ARG A 136 48.47 167.49 -48.66
C ARG A 136 49.10 168.92 -48.87
N ASP A 137 48.36 170.04 -48.92
CA ASP A 137 48.12 170.67 -50.25
C ASP A 137 49.05 171.76 -50.89
N LEU A 138 49.03 173.06 -50.51
CA LEU A 138 48.83 174.14 -51.55
C LEU A 138 49.93 175.18 -52.00
N GLU A 139 50.90 175.64 -51.18
CA GLU A 139 51.59 176.97 -51.31
C GLU A 139 52.40 177.27 -52.61
N LEU A 140 52.73 176.27 -53.43
CA LEU A 140 53.64 176.38 -54.60
C LEU A 140 53.03 177.12 -55.82
N GLN A 141 52.60 178.39 -55.67
CA GLN A 141 51.93 179.17 -56.73
C GLN A 141 52.79 180.26 -57.41
N ARG A 142 53.62 181.03 -56.70
CA ARG A 142 54.38 182.13 -57.36
C ARG A 142 55.55 181.62 -58.20
N LEU A 143 56.23 180.57 -57.73
CA LEU A 143 57.23 179.83 -58.50
C LEU A 143 56.67 179.16 -59.77
N ARG A 144 55.37 179.26 -60.04
CA ARG A 144 54.80 178.86 -61.33
C ARG A 144 55.10 179.86 -62.43
N ARG A 145 54.94 181.19 -62.30
CA ARG A 145 54.92 182.06 -63.51
C ARG A 145 56.21 182.18 -64.32
N GLU A 146 57.37 182.29 -63.68
CA GLU A 146 58.66 182.31 -64.42
C GLU A 146 59.10 180.88 -64.81
N LEU A 147 58.62 179.87 -64.06
CA LEU A 147 58.62 178.49 -64.52
C LEU A 147 57.66 178.32 -65.71
N ASP A 148 56.55 179.05 -65.83
CA ASP A 148 55.52 178.89 -66.87
C ASP A 148 56.00 179.48 -68.20
N GLU A 149 56.81 180.54 -68.24
CA GLU A 149 57.42 181.02 -69.50
C GLU A 149 58.60 180.13 -69.95
N SER A 150 59.48 179.75 -69.02
CA SER A 150 60.57 178.81 -69.32
C SER A 150 60.01 177.42 -69.69
N ALA A 151 58.94 176.98 -69.01
CA ALA A 151 58.18 175.79 -69.35
C ALA A 151 57.27 175.98 -70.56
N LEU A 152 56.86 177.18 -70.98
CA LEU A 152 56.18 177.38 -72.27
C LEU A 152 57.16 177.24 -73.43
N GLN A 153 58.40 177.69 -73.29
CA GLN A 153 59.41 177.47 -74.32
C GLN A 153 59.94 176.03 -74.28
N ALA A 154 60.10 175.46 -73.08
CA ALA A 154 60.45 174.05 -72.91
C ALA A 154 59.29 173.10 -73.26
N ASP A 155 58.01 173.47 -73.11
CA ASP A 155 56.84 172.74 -73.60
C ASP A 155 56.57 173.05 -75.07
N ALA A 156 57.00 174.18 -75.65
CA ALA A 156 56.99 174.33 -77.11
C ALA A 156 57.99 173.35 -77.75
N VAL A 157 59.21 173.25 -77.20
CA VAL A 157 60.22 172.27 -77.65
C VAL A 157 59.85 170.85 -77.21
N SER A 158 59.29 170.65 -76.01
CA SER A 158 58.90 169.33 -75.48
C SER A 158 57.55 168.87 -76.00
N ALA A 159 56.68 169.74 -76.55
CA ALA A 159 55.51 169.37 -77.34
C ALA A 159 55.83 169.25 -78.82
N ALA A 160 56.83 169.96 -79.37
CA ALA A 160 57.39 169.64 -80.68
C ALA A 160 58.13 168.28 -80.65
N MET A 161 58.84 167.98 -79.55
CA MET A 161 59.46 166.68 -79.30
C MET A 161 58.43 165.63 -78.89
N ARG A 162 57.47 165.88 -77.98
CA ARG A 162 56.37 164.93 -77.69
C ARG A 162 55.47 164.72 -78.89
N LYS A 163 55.28 165.71 -79.78
CA LYS A 163 54.60 165.49 -81.05
C LYS A 163 55.48 164.72 -82.01
N ARG A 164 56.75 165.06 -82.26
CA ARG A 164 57.64 164.21 -83.07
C ARG A 164 57.82 162.80 -82.51
N HIS A 165 57.76 162.63 -81.19
CA HIS A 165 57.91 161.36 -80.48
C HIS A 165 56.55 160.67 -80.27
N SER A 166 55.41 161.34 -80.48
CA SER A 166 54.06 160.74 -80.54
C SER A 166 53.65 160.45 -81.97
N ASP A 167 54.11 161.22 -82.95
CA ASP A 167 54.03 160.95 -84.36
C ASP A 167 55.03 159.82 -84.67
N ALA A 168 56.25 159.83 -84.11
CA ALA A 168 57.18 158.70 -84.19
C ALA A 168 56.88 157.55 -83.21
N LEU A 169 56.07 157.74 -82.15
CA LEU A 169 55.46 156.60 -81.42
C LEU A 169 54.15 156.16 -82.06
N SER A 170 53.49 156.95 -82.90
CA SER A 170 52.39 156.48 -83.76
C SER A 170 52.95 155.79 -84.98
N GLU A 171 54.08 156.24 -85.56
CA GLU A 171 54.81 155.49 -86.57
C GLU A 171 55.55 154.30 -85.94
N LEU A 172 56.09 154.36 -84.72
CA LEU A 172 56.62 153.17 -84.04
C LEU A 172 55.54 152.31 -83.37
N SER A 173 54.30 152.77 -83.21
CA SER A 173 53.17 151.93 -82.79
C SER A 173 52.32 151.47 -83.97
N GLU A 174 52.35 152.12 -85.13
CA GLU A 174 51.86 151.59 -86.40
C GLU A 174 52.94 150.74 -87.07
N GLN A 175 54.23 150.94 -86.77
CA GLN A 175 55.30 149.97 -87.05
C GLN A 175 55.36 148.91 -85.96
N CYS A 176 55.07 149.14 -84.67
CA CYS A 176 54.93 148.01 -83.73
C CYS A 176 53.58 147.31 -83.88
N GLU A 177 52.52 147.93 -84.39
CA GLU A 177 51.29 147.26 -84.77
C GLU A 177 51.33 146.71 -86.19
N SER A 178 52.11 147.23 -87.13
CA SER A 178 52.35 146.56 -88.42
C SER A 178 53.47 145.53 -88.32
N LEU A 179 54.38 145.64 -87.35
CA LEU A 179 55.28 144.57 -86.90
C LEU A 179 54.61 143.67 -85.86
N GLN A 180 53.48 144.00 -85.21
CA GLN A 180 52.66 143.02 -84.48
C GLN A 180 51.57 142.45 -85.37
N ARG A 181 51.10 143.13 -86.42
CA ARG A 181 50.26 142.53 -87.47
C ARG A 181 51.13 141.66 -88.35
N THR A 182 52.33 142.07 -88.76
CA THR A 182 53.27 141.17 -89.46
C THR A 182 53.99 140.21 -88.54
N ARG A 183 54.25 140.47 -87.25
CA ARG A 183 54.69 139.40 -86.32
C ARG A 183 53.54 138.48 -85.96
N ALA A 184 52.30 138.92 -85.72
CA ALA A 184 51.17 138.00 -85.51
C ALA A 184 50.72 137.34 -86.81
N LYS A 185 51.02 137.91 -87.99
CA LYS A 185 50.86 137.27 -89.31
C LYS A 185 52.05 136.41 -89.68
N LEU A 186 53.26 136.65 -89.15
CA LEU A 186 54.44 135.77 -89.21
C LEU A 186 54.52 134.81 -88.01
N GLU A 187 53.64 134.93 -87.02
CA GLU A 187 53.39 133.97 -85.94
C GLU A 187 52.12 133.20 -86.26
N LYS A 188 51.19 133.72 -87.07
CA LYS A 188 50.20 132.91 -87.79
C LYS A 188 50.75 132.28 -89.05
N GLU A 189 51.72 132.87 -89.75
CA GLU A 189 52.45 132.23 -90.85
C GLU A 189 53.63 131.42 -90.29
N LYS A 190 54.15 131.64 -89.07
CA LYS A 190 54.98 130.63 -88.39
C LYS A 190 54.13 129.58 -87.69
N GLN A 191 52.95 129.87 -87.15
CA GLN A 191 52.02 128.81 -86.72
C GLN A 191 51.36 128.13 -87.92
N SER A 192 51.33 128.71 -89.12
CA SER A 192 50.87 128.05 -90.34
C SER A 192 52.02 127.44 -91.12
N LEU A 193 53.26 127.92 -91.03
CA LEU A 193 54.48 127.25 -91.50
C LEU A 193 55.11 126.36 -90.44
N SER A 194 54.51 126.25 -89.24
CA SER A 194 54.80 125.27 -88.20
C SER A 194 53.58 124.42 -87.88
N LEU A 195 52.37 124.77 -88.32
CA LEU A 195 51.34 123.77 -88.59
C LEU A 195 51.49 123.22 -90.01
N GLU A 196 52.16 123.90 -90.94
CA GLU A 196 52.68 123.27 -92.17
C GLU A 196 54.11 122.75 -91.98
N LEU A 197 54.94 123.16 -91.01
CA LEU A 197 56.11 122.31 -90.65
C LEU A 197 55.68 121.18 -89.73
N ASP A 198 54.68 121.32 -88.86
CA ASP A 198 54.18 120.16 -88.13
C ASP A 198 53.32 119.31 -89.07
N GLU A 199 52.51 119.84 -89.99
CA GLU A 199 51.87 119.01 -91.04
C GLU A 199 52.86 118.56 -92.13
N LEU A 200 53.99 119.21 -92.42
CA LEU A 200 55.03 118.67 -93.32
C LEU A 200 56.13 117.90 -92.59
N THR A 201 56.21 117.88 -91.26
CA THR A 201 57.05 116.96 -90.49
C THR A 201 56.23 115.90 -89.77
N HIS A 202 54.89 116.00 -89.79
CA HIS A 202 53.90 114.97 -89.47
C HIS A 202 53.25 114.42 -90.75
N THR A 203 53.39 115.04 -91.93
CA THR A 203 53.33 114.35 -93.23
C THR A 203 54.70 114.01 -93.80
N LEU A 204 55.83 114.61 -93.39
CA LEU A 204 57.13 113.91 -93.54
C LEU A 204 57.28 112.85 -92.47
N ASP A 205 56.77 112.96 -91.23
CA ASP A 205 56.68 111.79 -90.34
C ASP A 205 55.54 110.86 -90.73
N THR A 206 54.44 111.24 -91.38
CA THR A 206 53.51 110.23 -91.95
C THR A 206 53.82 109.86 -93.40
N LEU A 207 54.87 110.38 -94.03
CA LEU A 207 55.50 109.83 -95.25
C LEU A 207 56.88 109.23 -94.98
N GLN A 208 57.44 109.40 -93.79
CA GLN A 208 58.49 108.59 -93.18
C GLN A 208 57.90 107.58 -92.22
N LYS A 209 56.63 107.66 -91.80
CA LYS A 209 55.83 106.55 -91.28
C LYS A 209 54.93 105.96 -92.38
N ASN A 210 54.75 106.60 -93.55
CA ASN A 210 54.45 105.91 -94.83
C ASN A 210 55.69 105.80 -95.77
N LYS A 211 56.91 105.75 -95.18
CA LYS A 211 58.12 105.17 -95.80
C LYS A 211 58.89 104.27 -94.86
N GLN A 212 58.86 104.48 -93.55
CA GLN A 212 59.22 103.48 -92.53
C GLN A 212 58.04 102.61 -92.16
N ALA A 213 56.77 103.01 -92.34
CA ALA A 213 55.64 102.08 -92.61
C ALA A 213 55.04 102.33 -94.00
N LYS A 214 55.94 102.45 -94.97
CA LYS A 214 55.84 101.79 -96.30
C LYS A 214 57.08 100.94 -96.59
N ALA A 215 58.12 101.00 -95.75
CA ALA A 215 59.12 99.94 -95.57
C ALA A 215 58.70 98.97 -94.46
N LEU A 216 57.97 99.39 -93.42
CA LEU A 216 57.16 98.51 -92.54
C LEU A 216 55.75 98.29 -93.10
N LEU A 217 55.30 98.93 -94.19
CA LEU A 217 54.21 98.36 -95.02
C LEU A 217 54.74 97.64 -96.27
N SER A 218 56.05 97.64 -96.54
CA SER A 218 56.65 96.73 -97.52
C SER A 218 57.37 95.57 -96.85
N SER A 219 57.66 95.67 -95.56
CA SER A 219 58.05 94.57 -94.68
C SER A 219 56.89 94.14 -93.80
N SER A 220 55.78 94.89 -93.65
CA SER A 220 54.48 94.29 -93.30
C SER A 220 53.68 93.90 -94.52
N VAL A 221 53.93 94.36 -95.75
CA VAL A 221 53.42 93.62 -96.94
C VAL A 221 54.34 92.46 -97.27
N CYS A 222 55.67 92.52 -97.10
CA CYS A 222 56.50 91.32 -97.20
C CYS A 222 56.27 90.38 -96.00
N SER A 223 56.06 90.87 -94.76
CA SER A 223 55.61 90.01 -93.65
C SER A 223 54.16 89.59 -93.79
N LEU A 224 53.21 90.36 -94.35
CA LEU A 224 51.87 89.86 -94.69
C LEU A 224 51.86 89.00 -95.96
N GLN A 225 52.93 88.98 -96.76
CA GLN A 225 53.12 88.05 -97.87
C GLN A 225 53.79 86.77 -97.38
N GLN A 226 54.77 86.85 -96.48
CA GLN A 226 55.33 85.70 -95.76
C GLN A 226 54.34 85.14 -94.74
N GLU A 227 53.47 85.95 -94.13
CA GLU A 227 52.32 85.51 -93.33
C GLU A 227 51.19 85.06 -94.24
N LEU A 228 51.07 85.49 -95.51
CA LEU A 228 50.14 84.85 -96.47
C LEU A 228 50.71 83.57 -97.09
N GLU A 229 52.02 83.39 -97.12
CA GLU A 229 52.68 82.15 -97.50
C GLU A 229 52.69 81.18 -96.33
N VAL A 230 52.98 81.64 -95.10
CA VAL A 230 52.83 80.87 -93.85
C VAL A 230 51.35 80.63 -93.52
N LEU A 231 50.39 81.53 -93.83
CA LEU A 231 48.95 81.22 -93.73
C LEU A 231 48.46 80.33 -94.89
N LYS A 232 49.21 80.18 -95.99
CA LYS A 232 48.94 79.14 -96.99
C LYS A 232 49.53 77.81 -96.57
N GLU A 233 50.78 77.78 -96.09
CA GLU A 233 51.39 76.59 -95.49
C GLU A 233 50.55 76.13 -94.29
N GLN A 234 50.09 77.03 -93.40
CA GLN A 234 49.14 76.70 -92.33
C GLN A 234 47.74 76.33 -92.83
N LEU A 235 47.30 76.80 -94.00
CA LEU A 235 46.03 76.37 -94.62
C LEU A 235 46.15 75.02 -95.35
N GLU A 236 47.35 74.67 -95.80
CA GLU A 236 47.70 73.38 -96.38
C GLU A 236 47.95 72.36 -95.24
N GLU A 237 48.67 72.73 -94.18
CA GLU A 237 48.76 72.00 -92.91
C GLU A 237 47.39 71.85 -92.24
N GLU A 238 46.49 72.84 -92.26
CA GLU A 238 45.10 72.67 -91.80
C GLU A 238 44.25 71.84 -92.77
N GLN A 239 44.58 71.78 -94.07
CA GLN A 239 43.92 70.85 -94.99
C GLN A 239 44.43 69.42 -94.84
N GLU A 240 45.71 69.22 -94.49
CA GLU A 240 46.26 67.92 -94.12
C GLU A 240 45.80 67.51 -92.72
N SER A 241 45.82 68.38 -91.71
CA SER A 241 45.29 68.11 -90.36
C SER A 241 43.79 67.79 -90.42
N LYS A 242 43.01 68.50 -91.24
CA LYS A 242 41.60 68.21 -91.49
C LYS A 242 41.41 66.88 -92.21
N GLN A 243 42.26 66.52 -93.17
CA GLN A 243 42.21 65.20 -93.82
C GLN A 243 42.58 64.08 -92.84
N GLU A 244 43.61 64.27 -92.02
CA GLU A 244 44.03 63.35 -90.96
C GLU A 244 42.94 63.18 -89.91
N LEU A 245 42.32 64.27 -89.45
CA LEU A 245 41.13 64.27 -88.60
C LEU A 245 39.94 63.59 -89.28
N GLN A 246 39.73 63.76 -90.58
CA GLN A 246 38.65 63.11 -91.32
C GLN A 246 38.89 61.59 -91.45
N ARG A 247 40.14 61.14 -91.56
CA ARG A 247 40.53 59.72 -91.42
C ARG A 247 40.36 59.23 -89.99
N LEU A 248 40.74 60.02 -88.98
CA LEU A 248 40.63 59.68 -87.57
C LEU A 248 39.17 59.56 -87.13
N VAL A 249 38.29 60.47 -87.58
CA VAL A 249 36.83 60.40 -87.39
C VAL A 249 36.22 59.21 -88.13
N SER A 250 36.73 58.85 -89.31
CA SER A 250 36.30 57.64 -90.03
C SER A 250 36.67 56.37 -89.25
N LYS A 251 37.88 56.33 -88.67
CA LYS A 251 38.34 55.23 -87.81
C LYS A 251 37.56 55.15 -86.49
N LEU A 252 37.37 56.28 -85.81
CA LEU A 252 36.57 56.35 -84.59
C LEU A 252 35.11 55.94 -84.85
N ASN A 253 34.55 56.23 -86.02
CA ASN A 253 33.24 55.70 -86.40
C ASN A 253 33.22 54.18 -86.56
N SER A 254 34.26 53.55 -87.14
CA SER A 254 34.35 52.08 -87.19
C SER A 254 34.60 51.46 -85.81
N ASP A 255 35.37 52.12 -84.94
CA ASP A 255 35.60 51.65 -83.58
C ASP A 255 34.30 51.76 -82.76
N VAL A 256 33.54 52.86 -82.90
CA VAL A 256 32.24 53.08 -82.23
C VAL A 256 31.14 52.14 -82.74
N THR A 257 31.15 51.69 -84.00
CA THR A 257 30.22 50.64 -84.45
C THR A 257 30.62 49.27 -83.94
N HIS A 258 31.92 48.94 -83.92
CA HIS A 258 32.41 47.71 -83.29
C HIS A 258 32.04 47.62 -81.80
N TRP A 259 32.26 48.69 -81.02
CA TRP A 259 31.89 48.73 -79.60
C TRP A 259 30.38 48.62 -79.38
N ARG A 260 29.55 49.21 -80.26
CA ARG A 260 28.08 49.05 -80.19
C ARG A 260 27.67 47.60 -80.40
N SER A 261 28.06 46.98 -81.51
CA SER A 261 27.72 45.58 -81.80
C SER A 261 28.28 44.60 -80.76
N ARG A 262 29.40 44.93 -80.12
CA ARG A 262 29.90 44.18 -78.97
C ARG A 262 28.99 44.32 -77.74
N SER A 263 28.61 45.54 -77.34
CA SER A 263 27.69 45.75 -76.21
C SER A 263 26.29 45.17 -76.45
N GLU A 264 25.83 45.14 -77.70
CA GLU A 264 24.59 44.47 -78.12
C GLU A 264 24.72 42.94 -77.95
N ALA A 265 25.86 42.34 -78.32
CA ALA A 265 26.12 40.92 -78.08
C ALA A 265 26.25 40.57 -76.58
N ASP A 266 27.04 41.35 -75.83
CA ASP A 266 27.27 41.16 -74.39
C ASP A 266 25.94 41.28 -73.60
N THR A 267 25.03 42.20 -73.99
CA THR A 267 23.70 42.31 -73.35
C THR A 267 22.72 41.20 -73.76
N ILE A 268 22.81 40.66 -74.97
CA ILE A 268 22.01 39.47 -75.35
C ILE A 268 22.47 38.25 -74.54
N GLN A 269 23.78 38.01 -74.41
CA GLN A 269 24.29 36.88 -73.63
C GLN A 269 23.83 36.95 -72.16
N HIS A 270 23.94 38.12 -71.52
CA HIS A 270 23.47 38.28 -70.13
C HIS A 270 21.93 38.14 -69.99
N CYS A 271 21.14 38.48 -71.01
CA CYS A 271 19.71 38.18 -71.04
C CYS A 271 19.43 36.67 -71.12
N ASP A 272 20.16 35.93 -71.95
CA ASP A 272 20.04 34.46 -72.05
C ASP A 272 20.47 33.76 -70.74
N GLU A 273 21.55 34.22 -70.10
CA GLU A 273 22.00 33.76 -68.78
C GLU A 273 20.96 34.05 -67.68
N LEU A 274 20.31 35.22 -67.71
CA LEU A 274 19.20 35.58 -66.82
C LEU A 274 17.95 34.73 -67.09
N GLU A 275 17.63 34.43 -68.35
CA GLU A 275 16.55 33.51 -68.70
C GLU A 275 16.83 32.08 -68.22
N GLU A 276 18.06 31.57 -68.37
CA GLU A 276 18.42 30.21 -67.99
C GLU A 276 18.48 30.05 -66.46
N THR A 277 19.03 31.04 -65.74
CA THR A 277 18.99 31.06 -64.26
C THR A 277 17.56 31.20 -63.74
N LYS A 278 16.70 32.03 -64.36
CA LYS A 278 15.27 32.10 -64.06
C LYS A 278 14.56 30.76 -64.27
N LYS A 279 14.82 30.06 -65.39
CA LYS A 279 14.25 28.72 -65.66
C LYS A 279 14.70 27.70 -64.60
N LYS A 280 15.98 27.72 -64.21
CA LYS A 280 16.53 26.87 -63.12
C LYS A 280 15.91 27.20 -61.76
N LEU A 281 15.66 28.47 -61.44
CA LEU A 281 14.99 28.89 -60.20
C LEU A 281 13.51 28.50 -60.18
N CYS A 282 12.78 28.64 -61.30
CA CYS A 282 11.40 28.19 -61.40
C CYS A 282 11.27 26.65 -61.24
N ALA A 283 12.18 25.88 -61.83
CA ALA A 283 12.20 24.42 -61.65
C ALA A 283 12.43 24.04 -60.17
N ARG A 284 13.41 24.66 -59.50
CA ARG A 284 13.69 24.40 -58.07
C ARG A 284 12.60 24.91 -57.14
N LEU A 285 11.82 25.92 -57.54
CA LEU A 285 10.62 26.35 -56.82
C LEU A 285 9.53 25.27 -56.94
N GLN A 286 9.25 24.78 -58.16
CA GLN A 286 8.27 23.71 -58.37
C GLN A 286 8.66 22.42 -57.61
N GLU A 287 9.94 22.01 -57.64
CA GLU A 287 10.44 20.87 -56.86
C GLU A 287 10.21 21.06 -55.34
N ALA A 288 10.35 22.28 -54.83
CA ALA A 288 10.11 22.61 -53.43
C ALA A 288 8.61 22.68 -53.08
N GLU A 289 7.77 23.14 -54.00
CA GLU A 289 6.30 23.16 -53.87
C GLU A 289 5.73 21.72 -53.88
N GLU A 290 6.14 20.87 -54.84
CA GLU A 290 5.76 19.45 -54.89
C GLU A 290 6.23 18.69 -53.64
N ALA A 291 7.44 18.98 -53.13
CA ALA A 291 7.93 18.41 -51.88
C ALA A 291 7.10 18.91 -50.66
N ALA A 292 6.72 20.19 -50.62
CA ALA A 292 5.88 20.73 -49.58
C ALA A 292 4.49 20.06 -49.57
N GLU A 293 3.82 19.97 -50.72
CA GLU A 293 2.53 19.28 -50.86
C GLU A 293 2.62 17.80 -50.44
N ALA A 294 3.69 17.09 -50.83
CA ALA A 294 3.92 15.70 -50.43
C ALA A 294 4.09 15.55 -48.90
N THR A 295 4.80 16.47 -48.25
CA THR A 295 4.90 16.46 -46.77
C THR A 295 3.57 16.82 -46.11
N GLN A 296 2.81 17.78 -46.64
CA GLN A 296 1.50 18.15 -46.11
C GLN A 296 0.49 17.00 -46.22
N ALA A 297 0.43 16.31 -47.36
CA ALA A 297 -0.39 15.12 -47.55
C ALA A 297 -0.02 14.00 -46.57
N LYS A 298 1.28 13.80 -46.31
CA LYS A 298 1.77 12.84 -45.31
C LYS A 298 1.38 13.22 -43.88
N CYS A 299 1.47 14.51 -43.52
CA CYS A 299 1.00 15.02 -42.23
C CYS A 299 -0.51 14.79 -42.05
N CYS A 300 -1.34 15.15 -43.03
CA CYS A 300 -2.79 14.92 -42.96
C CYS A 300 -3.16 13.42 -42.92
N SER A 301 -2.34 12.54 -43.49
CA SER A 301 -2.52 11.07 -43.39
C SER A 301 -2.20 10.56 -41.98
N LEU A 302 -1.07 10.99 -41.41
CA LEU A 302 -0.67 10.67 -40.04
C LEU A 302 -1.67 11.21 -39.01
N GLU A 303 -2.22 12.41 -39.23
CA GLU A 303 -3.20 13.03 -38.34
C GLU A 303 -4.55 12.29 -38.35
N LYS A 304 -5.01 11.81 -39.52
CA LYS A 304 -6.17 10.89 -39.60
C LYS A 304 -5.90 9.56 -38.91
N SER A 305 -4.67 9.03 -39.00
CA SER A 305 -4.29 7.80 -38.29
C SER A 305 -4.24 8.00 -36.77
N LYS A 306 -3.73 9.15 -36.32
CA LYS A 306 -3.74 9.58 -34.91
C LYS A 306 -5.17 9.68 -34.38
N GLN A 307 -6.06 10.36 -35.09
CA GLN A 307 -7.47 10.48 -34.72
C GLN A 307 -8.16 9.11 -34.59
N ARG A 308 -7.89 8.17 -35.50
CA ARG A 308 -8.43 6.80 -35.37
C ARG A 308 -7.91 6.09 -34.12
N LEU A 309 -6.60 6.11 -33.90
CA LEU A 309 -5.97 5.48 -32.73
C LEU A 309 -6.42 6.12 -31.40
N GLN A 310 -6.71 7.43 -31.39
CA GLN A 310 -7.32 8.09 -30.23
C GLN A 310 -8.73 7.53 -29.95
N GLY A 311 -9.58 7.37 -30.97
CA GLY A 311 -10.89 6.73 -30.83
C GLY A 311 -10.80 5.27 -30.36
N GLU A 312 -9.89 4.47 -30.92
CA GLU A 312 -9.64 3.08 -30.49
C GLU A 312 -9.19 3.01 -29.01
N VAL A 313 -8.38 3.96 -28.54
CA VAL A 313 -7.99 4.08 -27.13
C VAL A 313 -9.15 4.52 -26.24
N GLU A 314 -9.97 5.48 -26.69
CA GLU A 314 -11.17 5.93 -25.96
C GLU A 314 -12.19 4.79 -25.79
N GLU A 315 -12.42 3.97 -26.82
CA GLU A 315 -13.27 2.77 -26.76
C GLU A 315 -12.70 1.72 -25.79
N LEU A 316 -11.41 1.41 -25.86
CA LEU A 316 -10.75 0.46 -24.95
C LEU A 316 -10.75 0.94 -23.49
N CYS A 317 -10.58 2.23 -23.25
CA CYS A 317 -10.71 2.83 -21.91
C CYS A 317 -12.15 2.71 -21.38
N ALA A 318 -13.16 2.95 -22.22
CA ALA A 318 -14.56 2.79 -21.84
C ALA A 318 -14.93 1.33 -21.55
N ASP A 319 -14.39 0.36 -22.29
CA ASP A 319 -14.58 -1.07 -22.00
C ASP A 319 -13.81 -1.53 -20.76
N LEU A 320 -12.65 -0.94 -20.46
CA LEU A 320 -11.94 -1.16 -19.20
C LEU A 320 -12.72 -0.62 -17.99
N GLU A 321 -13.28 0.59 -18.06
CA GLU A 321 -14.16 1.13 -17.00
C GLU A 321 -15.39 0.22 -16.78
N LYS A 322 -16.01 -0.28 -17.86
CA LYS A 322 -17.11 -1.27 -17.78
C LYS A 322 -16.65 -2.54 -17.06
N ALA A 323 -15.53 -3.13 -17.48
CA ALA A 323 -14.98 -4.36 -16.89
C ALA A 323 -14.67 -4.20 -15.39
N VAL A 324 -14.01 -3.10 -15.00
CA VAL A 324 -13.72 -2.76 -13.59
C VAL A 324 -15.02 -2.60 -12.80
N SER A 325 -16.06 -1.97 -13.36
CA SER A 325 -17.37 -1.84 -12.69
C SER A 325 -18.04 -3.21 -12.44
N VAL A 326 -17.93 -4.15 -13.39
CA VAL A 326 -18.44 -5.51 -13.26
C VAL A 326 -17.67 -6.28 -12.19
N CYS A 327 -16.34 -6.21 -12.19
CA CYS A 327 -15.50 -6.80 -11.14
C CYS A 327 -15.88 -6.27 -9.75
N ALA A 328 -16.06 -4.96 -9.58
CA ALA A 328 -16.47 -4.35 -8.31
C ALA A 328 -17.88 -4.80 -7.84
N VAL A 329 -18.80 -5.12 -8.76
CA VAL A 329 -20.11 -5.72 -8.43
C VAL A 329 -19.97 -7.19 -8.05
N LEU A 330 -19.11 -7.95 -8.74
CA LEU A 330 -18.84 -9.35 -8.42
C LEU A 330 -18.14 -9.50 -7.07
N GLU A 331 -17.16 -8.67 -6.74
CA GLU A 331 -16.54 -8.61 -5.41
C GLU A 331 -17.56 -8.35 -4.29
N LYS A 332 -18.49 -7.40 -4.50
CA LYS A 332 -19.55 -7.10 -3.52
C LYS A 332 -20.49 -8.29 -3.33
N LYS A 333 -20.78 -9.06 -4.39
CA LYS A 333 -21.55 -10.32 -4.30
C LYS A 333 -20.75 -11.41 -3.59
N GLN A 334 -19.46 -11.59 -3.91
CA GLN A 334 -18.59 -12.55 -3.23
C GLN A 334 -18.53 -12.26 -1.73
N LYS A 335 -18.21 -11.02 -1.33
CA LYS A 335 -18.14 -10.58 0.07
C LYS A 335 -19.50 -10.63 0.80
N MET A 336 -20.62 -10.78 0.08
CA MET A 336 -21.94 -11.06 0.65
C MET A 336 -22.16 -12.56 0.85
N LEU A 337 -21.79 -13.38 -0.15
CA LEU A 337 -21.86 -14.84 -0.09
C LEU A 337 -20.89 -15.43 0.95
N GLU A 338 -19.70 -14.86 1.12
CA GLU A 338 -18.73 -15.23 2.16
C GLU A 338 -19.28 -15.01 3.57
N ARG A 339 -19.96 -13.87 3.81
CA ARG A 339 -20.66 -13.61 5.08
C ARG A 339 -21.80 -14.61 5.30
N GLN A 340 -22.66 -14.82 4.30
CA GLN A 340 -23.72 -15.82 4.39
C GLN A 340 -23.17 -17.23 4.64
N GLN A 341 -22.06 -17.61 4.02
CA GLN A 341 -21.39 -18.89 4.26
C GLN A 341 -20.85 -18.97 5.71
N SER A 342 -20.31 -17.88 6.24
CA SER A 342 -19.88 -17.81 7.65
C SER A 342 -21.07 -17.95 8.61
N ASP A 343 -22.17 -17.24 8.36
CA ASP A 343 -23.39 -17.31 9.16
C ASP A 343 -24.00 -18.72 9.15
N TRP A 344 -23.97 -19.40 7.99
CA TRP A 344 -24.46 -20.77 7.86
C TRP A 344 -23.52 -21.81 8.47
N LYS A 345 -22.19 -21.59 8.44
CA LYS A 345 -21.22 -22.42 9.17
C LYS A 345 -21.44 -22.32 10.68
N GLN A 346 -21.49 -21.11 11.22
CA GLN A 346 -21.74 -20.89 12.65
C GLN A 346 -23.04 -21.57 13.09
N LYS A 347 -24.16 -21.34 12.38
CA LYS A 347 -25.44 -22.03 12.67
C LYS A 347 -25.34 -23.56 12.59
N SER A 348 -24.53 -24.11 11.69
CA SER A 348 -24.31 -25.55 11.60
C SER A 348 -23.46 -26.08 12.76
N GLU A 349 -22.52 -25.30 13.26
CA GLU A 349 -21.68 -25.63 14.42
C GLU A 349 -22.50 -25.52 15.72
N ASP A 350 -23.30 -24.46 15.88
CA ASP A 350 -24.24 -24.27 16.98
C ASP A 350 -25.26 -25.43 17.06
N LEU A 351 -25.90 -25.79 15.93
CA LEU A 351 -26.84 -26.91 15.86
C LEU A 351 -26.18 -28.27 16.12
N LEU A 352 -24.89 -28.45 15.78
CA LEU A 352 -24.15 -29.66 16.12
C LEU A 352 -23.85 -29.75 17.63
N LEU A 353 -23.54 -28.62 18.27
CA LEU A 353 -23.34 -28.53 19.72
C LEU A 353 -24.65 -28.76 20.48
N GLU A 354 -25.77 -28.18 20.05
CA GLU A 354 -27.10 -28.46 20.60
C GLU A 354 -27.48 -29.94 20.47
N LEU A 355 -27.25 -30.53 19.29
CA LEU A 355 -27.50 -31.95 19.02
C LEU A 355 -26.60 -32.86 19.86
N GLU A 356 -25.35 -32.51 20.11
CA GLU A 356 -24.47 -33.24 21.03
C GLU A 356 -24.94 -33.10 22.50
N ASN A 357 -25.29 -31.90 22.94
CA ASN A 357 -25.83 -31.67 24.28
C ASN A 357 -27.07 -32.54 24.54
N CYS A 358 -28.09 -32.45 23.67
CA CYS A 358 -29.29 -33.29 23.73
C CYS A 358 -28.99 -34.80 23.69
N ARG A 359 -27.95 -35.24 22.97
CA ARG A 359 -27.48 -36.63 23.00
C ARG A 359 -26.83 -37.02 24.34
N THR A 360 -26.10 -36.12 25.00
CA THR A 360 -25.57 -36.39 26.34
C THR A 360 -26.68 -36.44 27.39
N GLU A 361 -27.69 -35.56 27.28
CA GLU A 361 -28.85 -35.54 28.19
C GLU A 361 -29.73 -36.76 28.02
N SER A 362 -30.02 -37.16 26.77
CA SER A 362 -30.70 -38.43 26.47
C SER A 362 -29.96 -39.64 27.07
N ARG A 363 -28.62 -39.66 27.04
CA ARG A 363 -27.80 -40.69 27.71
C ARG A 363 -27.88 -40.62 29.25
N LYS A 364 -27.85 -39.42 29.85
CA LYS A 364 -28.03 -39.22 31.30
C LYS A 364 -29.38 -39.75 31.75
N HIS A 365 -30.47 -39.31 31.11
CA HIS A 365 -31.83 -39.75 31.42
C HIS A 365 -32.04 -41.26 31.17
N SER A 366 -31.39 -41.84 30.17
CA SER A 366 -31.41 -43.30 29.97
C SER A 366 -30.75 -44.05 31.15
N ALA A 367 -29.65 -43.54 31.68
CA ALA A 367 -28.97 -44.11 32.84
C ALA A 367 -29.72 -43.86 34.16
N GLU A 368 -30.38 -42.71 34.31
CA GLU A 368 -31.28 -42.40 35.44
C GLU A 368 -32.50 -43.32 35.43
N LEU A 369 -33.14 -43.51 34.28
CA LEU A 369 -34.26 -44.42 34.09
C LEU A 369 -33.87 -45.89 34.37
N PHE A 370 -32.65 -46.30 34.01
CA PHE A 370 -32.14 -47.63 34.37
C PHE A 370 -31.95 -47.78 35.89
N LYS A 371 -31.36 -46.79 36.56
CA LYS A 371 -31.21 -46.79 38.04
C LYS A 371 -32.57 -46.83 38.75
N ILE A 372 -33.53 -46.03 38.30
CA ILE A 372 -34.88 -45.98 38.87
C ILE A 372 -35.61 -47.32 38.67
N ARG A 373 -35.39 -48.02 37.55
CA ARG A 373 -35.90 -49.38 37.35
C ARG A 373 -35.29 -50.39 38.32
N SER A 374 -33.96 -50.40 38.48
CA SER A 374 -33.27 -51.25 39.47
C SER A 374 -33.88 -51.06 40.86
N VAL A 375 -33.95 -49.82 41.35
CA VAL A 375 -34.51 -49.49 42.67
C VAL A 375 -36.00 -49.85 42.77
N TYR A 376 -36.78 -49.73 41.69
CA TYR A 376 -38.19 -50.13 41.67
C TYR A 376 -38.37 -51.65 41.72
N GLU A 377 -37.51 -52.40 41.00
CA GLU A 377 -37.48 -53.85 40.96
C GLU A 377 -37.06 -54.40 42.34
N GLU A 378 -35.95 -53.90 42.91
CA GLU A 378 -35.50 -54.13 44.29
C GLU A 378 -36.63 -53.86 45.31
N SER A 379 -37.22 -52.66 45.28
CA SER A 379 -38.35 -52.27 46.13
C SER A 379 -39.62 -53.09 45.90
N SER A 380 -39.70 -53.89 44.83
CA SER A 380 -40.81 -54.79 44.53
C SER A 380 -40.53 -56.21 45.03
N GLU A 381 -39.29 -56.69 44.88
CA GLU A 381 -38.85 -57.96 45.48
C GLU A 381 -38.93 -57.92 47.00
N GLU A 382 -38.49 -56.82 47.64
CA GLU A 382 -38.68 -56.57 49.08
C GLU A 382 -40.15 -56.63 49.48
N ARG A 383 -41.03 -55.95 48.72
CA ARG A 383 -42.47 -55.90 48.98
C ARG A 383 -43.14 -57.27 48.85
N GLU A 384 -42.64 -58.12 47.97
CA GLU A 384 -43.09 -59.51 47.87
C GLU A 384 -42.50 -60.40 48.97
N ALA A 385 -41.24 -60.18 49.38
CA ALA A 385 -40.64 -60.88 50.52
C ALA A 385 -41.43 -60.61 51.81
N MET A 386 -41.72 -59.34 52.12
CA MET A 386 -42.55 -58.95 53.26
C MET A 386 -43.98 -59.54 53.19
N ARG A 387 -44.54 -59.73 51.99
CA ARG A 387 -45.84 -60.41 51.82
C ARG A 387 -45.75 -61.91 52.11
N ARG A 388 -44.69 -62.60 51.65
CA ARG A 388 -44.45 -64.03 51.92
C ARG A 388 -44.26 -64.25 53.42
N GLU A 389 -43.44 -63.42 54.07
CA GLU A 389 -43.24 -63.44 55.51
C GLU A 389 -44.54 -63.17 56.27
N ASN A 390 -45.32 -62.16 55.89
CA ASN A 390 -46.58 -61.86 56.55
C ASN A 390 -47.62 -63.00 56.41
N ASN A 391 -47.67 -63.67 55.26
CA ASN A 391 -48.50 -64.87 55.09
C ASN A 391 -48.01 -66.03 55.98
N THR A 392 -46.70 -66.29 56.02
CA THR A 392 -46.11 -67.35 56.86
C THR A 392 -46.40 -67.09 58.35
N LEU A 393 -46.28 -65.84 58.81
CA LEU A 393 -46.62 -65.44 60.17
C LEU A 393 -48.14 -65.56 60.46
N GLN A 394 -49.01 -65.35 59.46
CA GLN A 394 -50.45 -65.62 59.61
C GLN A 394 -50.76 -67.11 59.72
N GLU A 395 -50.05 -67.96 58.96
CA GLU A 395 -50.14 -69.42 59.03
C GLU A 395 -49.64 -69.93 60.39
N GLU A 396 -48.48 -69.45 60.87
CA GLU A 396 -47.97 -69.76 62.23
C GLU A 396 -48.94 -69.33 63.34
N ILE A 397 -49.56 -68.15 63.23
CA ILE A 397 -50.57 -67.68 64.19
C ILE A 397 -51.83 -68.56 64.16
N ALA A 398 -52.25 -69.04 63.00
CA ALA A 398 -53.37 -69.97 62.87
C ALA A 398 -53.05 -71.33 63.52
N ASP A 399 -51.91 -71.94 63.18
CA ASP A 399 -51.45 -73.21 63.74
C ASP A 399 -51.30 -73.15 65.26
N LEU A 400 -50.74 -72.06 65.81
CA LEU A 400 -50.63 -71.85 67.26
C LEU A 400 -52.00 -71.65 67.93
N THR A 401 -52.96 -71.02 67.24
CA THR A 401 -54.33 -70.83 67.75
C THR A 401 -55.08 -72.16 67.80
N ASP A 402 -54.95 -73.00 66.77
CA ASP A 402 -55.57 -74.33 66.74
C ASP A 402 -54.93 -75.27 67.77
N GLN A 403 -53.60 -75.24 67.93
CA GLN A 403 -52.88 -75.96 69.00
C GLN A 403 -53.36 -75.54 70.40
N LEU A 404 -53.60 -74.25 70.65
CA LEU A 404 -54.20 -73.78 71.91
C LEU A 404 -55.63 -74.30 72.09
N SER A 405 -56.41 -74.41 71.00
CA SER A 405 -57.76 -74.98 71.04
C SER A 405 -57.75 -76.46 71.43
N ASP A 406 -56.81 -77.25 70.88
CA ASP A 406 -56.66 -78.68 71.18
C ASP A 406 -56.06 -78.91 72.57
N GLY A 407 -55.13 -78.05 73.01
CA GLY A 407 -54.67 -78.01 74.40
C GLY A 407 -55.83 -77.84 75.39
N GLY A 408 -56.78 -76.95 75.08
CA GLY A 408 -58.00 -76.77 75.86
C GLY A 408 -58.88 -78.03 75.94
N LYS A 409 -59.03 -78.75 74.82
CA LYS A 409 -59.78 -80.03 74.76
C LYS A 409 -59.07 -81.11 75.61
N SER A 410 -57.75 -81.26 75.41
CA SER A 410 -56.89 -82.20 76.15
C SER A 410 -56.96 -82.02 77.67
N VAL A 411 -56.85 -80.78 78.17
CA VAL A 411 -56.99 -80.48 79.61
C VAL A 411 -58.35 -80.93 80.17
N HIS A 412 -59.42 -80.78 79.40
CA HIS A 412 -60.76 -81.17 79.83
C HIS A 412 -60.97 -82.70 79.84
N GLU A 413 -60.28 -83.46 78.97
CA GLU A 413 -60.26 -84.93 79.02
C GLU A 413 -59.38 -85.45 80.18
N LEU A 414 -58.22 -84.84 80.41
CA LEU A 414 -57.35 -85.15 81.55
C LEU A 414 -58.08 -84.92 82.89
N GLN A 415 -58.89 -83.88 83.02
CA GLN A 415 -59.75 -83.67 84.19
C GLN A 415 -60.79 -84.79 84.39
N LYS A 416 -61.36 -85.34 83.32
CA LYS A 416 -62.29 -86.49 83.39
C LYS A 416 -61.57 -87.78 83.77
N MET A 417 -60.36 -88.01 83.26
CA MET A 417 -59.54 -89.17 83.62
C MET A 417 -59.05 -89.10 85.07
N LYS A 418 -58.63 -87.92 85.55
CA LYS A 418 -58.22 -87.69 86.94
C LYS A 418 -59.30 -88.20 87.92
N LYS A 419 -60.55 -87.76 87.75
CA LYS A 419 -61.67 -88.18 88.63
C LYS A 419 -61.90 -89.69 88.65
N LYS A 420 -61.71 -90.38 87.52
CA LYS A 420 -61.79 -91.86 87.46
C LYS A 420 -60.66 -92.56 88.21
N ILE A 421 -59.46 -91.96 88.21
CA ILE A 421 -58.30 -92.48 88.96
C ILE A 421 -58.48 -92.23 90.46
N GLU A 422 -59.04 -91.09 90.86
CA GLU A 422 -59.37 -90.78 92.26
C GLU A 422 -60.36 -91.80 92.85
N MET A 423 -61.45 -92.14 92.14
CA MET A 423 -62.36 -93.21 92.58
C MET A 423 -61.68 -94.58 92.70
N LYS A 424 -60.85 -94.97 91.72
CA LYS A 424 -60.12 -96.25 91.76
C LYS A 424 -59.10 -96.33 92.89
N LYS A 425 -58.56 -95.19 93.33
CA LYS A 425 -57.67 -95.12 94.49
C LYS A 425 -58.44 -95.46 95.78
N GLU A 426 -59.67 -94.98 95.91
CA GLU A 426 -60.55 -95.27 97.07
C GLU A 426 -60.96 -96.75 97.09
N GLU A 427 -61.34 -97.32 95.93
CA GLU A 427 -61.62 -98.77 95.78
C GLU A 427 -60.41 -99.64 96.18
N LEU A 428 -59.20 -99.29 95.72
CA LEU A 428 -57.97 -100.01 96.05
C LEU A 428 -57.57 -99.86 97.52
N GLN A 429 -57.86 -98.72 98.15
CA GLN A 429 -57.54 -98.50 99.56
C GLN A 429 -58.38 -99.39 100.48
N ALA A 430 -59.69 -99.54 100.21
CA ALA A 430 -60.54 -100.47 100.95
C ALA A 430 -60.07 -101.93 100.78
N SER A 431 -59.61 -102.33 99.59
CA SER A 431 -59.04 -103.66 99.34
C SER A 431 -57.69 -103.88 100.03
N LEU A 432 -56.93 -102.81 100.33
CA LEU A 432 -55.70 -102.91 101.10
C LEU A 432 -56.00 -103.21 102.57
N GLU A 433 -56.93 -102.46 103.18
CA GLU A 433 -57.35 -102.60 104.58
C GLU A 433 -57.87 -104.03 104.88
N GLU A 434 -58.60 -104.66 103.95
CA GLU A 434 -59.02 -106.08 104.06
C GLU A 434 -57.82 -107.05 103.97
N SER A 435 -56.81 -106.76 103.15
CA SER A 435 -55.61 -107.59 103.02
C SER A 435 -54.65 -107.48 104.21
N GLU A 436 -54.59 -106.32 104.87
CA GLU A 436 -53.79 -106.10 106.08
C GLU A 436 -54.35 -106.92 107.26
N ALA A 437 -55.67 -106.95 107.43
CA ALA A 437 -56.32 -107.81 108.42
C ALA A 437 -56.10 -109.32 108.18
N ALA A 438 -55.92 -109.73 106.93
CA ALA A 438 -55.55 -111.11 106.60
C ALA A 438 -54.07 -111.42 106.91
N LEU A 439 -53.18 -110.43 106.82
CA LEU A 439 -51.75 -110.59 107.11
C LEU A 439 -51.49 -110.86 108.60
N GLU A 440 -52.11 -110.11 109.52
CA GLU A 440 -51.98 -110.30 110.97
C GLU A 440 -52.35 -111.74 111.41
N ALA A 441 -53.32 -112.35 110.73
CA ALA A 441 -53.78 -113.72 110.97
C ALA A 441 -52.80 -114.81 110.49
N GLU A 442 -51.89 -114.50 109.55
CA GLU A 442 -50.80 -115.39 109.16
C GLU A 442 -49.52 -115.14 109.99
N GLU A 443 -49.21 -113.89 110.37
CA GLU A 443 -48.07 -113.59 111.25
C GLU A 443 -48.18 -114.31 112.60
N THR A 444 -49.38 -114.40 113.16
CA THR A 444 -49.69 -115.17 114.38
C THR A 444 -49.68 -116.70 114.20
N LYS A 445 -49.50 -117.20 112.98
CA LYS A 445 -49.10 -118.61 112.70
C LYS A 445 -47.59 -118.73 112.50
N VAL A 446 -46.96 -117.79 111.78
CA VAL A 446 -45.51 -117.77 111.54
C VAL A 446 -44.73 -117.72 112.86
N LEU A 447 -45.14 -116.89 113.82
CA LEU A 447 -44.55 -116.83 115.17
C LEU A 447 -44.57 -118.19 115.90
N ARG A 448 -45.58 -119.02 115.63
CA ARG A 448 -45.73 -120.36 116.22
C ARG A 448 -44.75 -121.35 115.60
N LEU A 449 -44.66 -121.35 114.27
CA LEU A 449 -43.71 -122.19 113.52
C LEU A 449 -42.24 -121.79 113.78
N GLN A 450 -41.96 -120.50 114.02
CA GLN A 450 -40.61 -120.03 114.37
C GLN A 450 -40.09 -120.65 115.67
N LEU A 451 -40.95 -120.83 116.68
CA LEU A 451 -40.58 -121.49 117.94
C LEU A 451 -40.21 -122.97 117.71
N GLU A 452 -40.99 -123.69 116.92
CA GLU A 452 -40.73 -125.10 116.55
C GLU A 452 -39.42 -125.24 115.74
N VAL A 453 -39.20 -124.37 114.75
CA VAL A 453 -37.98 -124.37 113.92
C VAL A 453 -36.73 -124.05 114.74
N SER A 454 -36.81 -123.11 115.68
CA SER A 454 -35.70 -122.76 116.57
C SER A 454 -35.23 -123.96 117.39
N GLN A 455 -36.19 -124.76 117.89
CA GLN A 455 -35.91 -125.96 118.67
C GLN A 455 -35.21 -127.04 117.85
N VAL A 456 -35.57 -127.22 116.57
CA VAL A 456 -34.91 -128.16 115.64
C VAL A 456 -33.50 -127.67 115.24
N LYS A 457 -33.29 -126.36 115.08
CA LYS A 457 -31.99 -125.77 114.71
C LYS A 457 -30.88 -126.14 115.70
N ALA A 458 -31.20 -126.06 117.00
CA ALA A 458 -30.28 -126.37 118.09
C ALA A 458 -29.81 -127.85 118.14
N ASP A 459 -30.52 -128.77 117.47
CA ASP A 459 -30.12 -130.18 117.29
C ASP A 459 -29.30 -130.43 116.01
N LEU A 460 -29.34 -129.52 115.03
CA LEU A 460 -28.57 -129.63 113.79
C LEU A 460 -27.18 -128.98 113.90
N GLU A 461 -27.08 -127.77 114.47
CA GLU A 461 -25.81 -127.03 114.56
C GLU A 461 -24.73 -127.84 115.30
N ARG A 462 -25.14 -128.55 116.36
CA ARG A 462 -24.30 -129.47 117.16
C ARG A 462 -23.65 -130.60 116.35
N ARG A 463 -24.24 -131.01 115.23
CA ARG A 463 -23.73 -132.09 114.34
C ARG A 463 -22.87 -131.57 113.19
N LEU A 464 -22.91 -130.27 112.91
CA LEU A 464 -22.21 -129.68 111.77
C LEU A 464 -20.79 -129.24 112.16
N GLN A 465 -20.62 -128.72 113.38
CA GLN A 465 -19.31 -128.33 113.91
C GLN A 465 -18.32 -129.50 113.94
N GLU A 466 -18.80 -130.73 114.20
CA GLU A 466 -18.03 -131.99 114.16
C GLU A 466 -17.50 -132.36 112.76
N LYS A 467 -17.82 -131.59 111.70
CA LYS A 467 -17.40 -131.85 110.31
C LYS A 467 -16.58 -130.76 109.63
N GLU A 468 -16.58 -129.53 110.13
CA GLU A 468 -15.83 -128.44 109.46
C GLU A 468 -14.32 -128.53 109.71
N GLU A 469 -13.91 -129.01 110.89
CA GLU A 469 -12.50 -129.14 111.30
C GLU A 469 -11.69 -130.11 110.40
N GLU A 470 -12.36 -131.05 109.72
CA GLU A 470 -11.71 -131.99 108.79
C GLU A 470 -11.26 -131.36 107.46
N PHE A 471 -11.95 -130.31 106.99
CA PHE A 471 -11.75 -129.78 105.62
C PHE A 471 -10.65 -128.72 105.49
N GLU A 472 -10.44 -127.89 106.51
CA GLU A 472 -9.64 -126.65 106.34
C GLU A 472 -8.14 -126.92 106.11
N ALA A 473 -7.64 -128.05 106.61
CA ALA A 473 -6.23 -128.46 106.50
C ALA A 473 -5.75 -128.62 105.05
N ALA A 474 -6.61 -129.07 104.13
CA ALA A 474 -6.22 -129.36 102.75
C ALA A 474 -5.93 -128.11 101.90
N ARG A 475 -6.65 -127.00 102.16
CA ARG A 475 -6.73 -125.85 101.23
C ARG A 475 -5.43 -125.05 101.13
N LYS A 476 -4.66 -124.99 102.21
CA LYS A 476 -3.49 -124.11 102.38
C LYS A 476 -2.25 -124.53 101.56
N SER A 477 -2.30 -125.68 100.86
CA SER A 477 -1.18 -126.17 100.04
C SER A 477 -1.08 -125.57 98.63
N HIS A 478 -2.20 -125.21 97.99
CA HIS A 478 -2.22 -124.93 96.54
C HIS A 478 -1.73 -123.52 96.13
N GLN A 479 -1.80 -122.53 97.02
CA GLN A 479 -1.63 -121.11 96.66
C GLN A 479 -0.24 -120.75 96.08
N ARG A 480 0.82 -121.39 96.56
CA ARG A 480 2.22 -120.91 96.39
C ARG A 480 2.80 -121.05 94.98
N ALA A 481 2.09 -121.68 94.05
CA ALA A 481 2.64 -122.00 92.72
C ALA A 481 2.48 -120.88 91.67
N LEU A 482 1.57 -119.93 91.87
CA LEU A 482 1.15 -118.97 90.83
C LEU A 482 2.07 -117.75 90.68
N GLU A 483 2.77 -117.34 91.74
CA GLU A 483 3.40 -116.02 91.83
C GLU A 483 4.67 -115.88 90.97
N SER A 484 5.26 -116.98 90.48
CA SER A 484 6.55 -116.97 89.79
C SER A 484 6.51 -116.51 88.31
N LEU A 485 5.34 -116.43 87.67
CA LEU A 485 5.25 -116.19 86.22
C LEU A 485 5.24 -114.70 85.83
N GLN A 486 4.99 -113.78 86.78
CA GLN A 486 4.68 -112.38 86.48
C GLN A 486 5.88 -111.55 85.98
N ALA A 487 7.12 -111.93 86.33
CA ALA A 487 8.29 -111.04 86.30
C ALA A 487 9.00 -110.86 84.94
N GLY A 488 8.57 -111.54 83.88
CA GLY A 488 9.33 -111.64 82.62
C GLY A 488 9.15 -110.48 81.62
N VAL A 489 8.06 -109.72 81.70
CA VAL A 489 7.57 -108.90 80.56
C VAL A 489 8.14 -107.47 80.54
N ASP A 490 8.51 -106.89 81.68
CA ASP A 490 8.79 -105.44 81.84
C ASP A 490 10.11 -104.93 81.21
N VAL A 491 10.90 -105.82 80.60
CA VAL A 491 12.24 -105.48 80.08
C VAL A 491 12.20 -104.83 78.69
N GLU A 492 11.29 -105.28 77.82
CA GLU A 492 11.42 -105.13 76.36
C GLU A 492 11.10 -103.71 75.83
N SER A 493 10.24 -102.95 76.53
CA SER A 493 9.70 -101.67 76.04
C SER A 493 10.73 -100.53 75.91
N LYS A 494 11.88 -100.63 76.57
CA LYS A 494 12.83 -99.52 76.76
C LYS A 494 13.63 -99.15 75.50
N ALA A 495 13.78 -100.07 74.55
CA ALA A 495 14.62 -99.88 73.36
C ALA A 495 14.09 -98.83 72.36
N LYS A 496 12.81 -98.45 72.43
CA LYS A 496 12.14 -97.63 71.40
C LYS A 496 12.56 -96.14 71.39
N THR A 497 13.48 -95.73 72.25
CA THR A 497 13.87 -94.33 72.51
C THR A 497 14.98 -93.78 71.60
N GLU A 498 15.72 -94.65 70.91
CA GLU A 498 16.88 -94.25 70.08
C GLU A 498 16.52 -93.51 68.77
N ALA A 499 15.25 -93.55 68.34
CA ALA A 499 14.77 -92.88 67.13
C ALA A 499 14.96 -91.34 67.14
N THR A 500 15.17 -90.75 68.32
CA THR A 500 15.49 -89.33 68.55
C THR A 500 16.69 -88.79 67.74
N ARG A 501 17.55 -89.67 67.21
CA ARG A 501 18.83 -89.32 66.60
C ARG A 501 18.74 -88.69 65.19
N GLN A 502 17.65 -88.91 64.45
CA GLN A 502 17.52 -88.41 63.06
C GLN A 502 17.39 -86.88 62.94
N LYS A 503 16.97 -86.19 64.02
CA LYS A 503 16.78 -84.73 64.09
C LYS A 503 17.93 -83.91 63.45
N LYS A 504 19.18 -84.34 63.66
CA LYS A 504 20.38 -83.56 63.35
C LYS A 504 20.75 -83.45 61.87
N LYS A 505 20.07 -84.17 60.96
CA LYS A 505 20.45 -84.14 59.53
C LYS A 505 20.01 -82.84 58.83
N LEU A 506 18.78 -82.40 59.11
CA LEU A 506 18.18 -81.22 58.47
C LEU A 506 18.86 -79.90 58.86
N GLU A 507 19.64 -79.90 59.94
CA GLU A 507 20.48 -78.78 60.38
C GLU A 507 21.66 -78.52 59.41
N SER A 508 21.97 -79.45 58.51
CA SER A 508 23.04 -79.32 57.50
C SER A 508 22.59 -78.62 56.22
N ASP A 509 21.39 -78.93 55.72
CA ASP A 509 20.92 -78.53 54.39
C ASP A 509 20.73 -77.00 54.27
N LEU A 510 20.51 -76.32 55.40
CA LEU A 510 20.29 -74.88 55.51
C LEU A 510 21.56 -74.06 55.16
N ALA A 511 22.75 -74.62 55.40
CA ALA A 511 24.02 -73.95 55.18
C ALA A 511 24.43 -73.82 53.70
N GLU A 512 23.92 -74.67 52.80
CA GLU A 512 24.27 -74.61 51.37
C GLU A 512 23.63 -73.43 50.64
N LEU A 513 22.46 -72.95 51.12
CA LEU A 513 21.72 -71.86 50.49
C LEU A 513 22.39 -70.49 50.65
N GLU A 514 23.08 -70.25 51.78
CA GLU A 514 23.78 -68.99 52.02
C GLU A 514 24.93 -68.75 51.02
N LEU A 515 25.55 -69.84 50.52
CA LEU A 515 26.65 -69.78 49.55
C LEU A 515 26.24 -69.24 48.17
N GLN A 516 24.98 -69.41 47.76
CA GLN A 516 24.50 -68.94 46.46
C GLN A 516 24.42 -67.41 46.37
N VAL A 517 24.18 -66.73 47.51
CA VAL A 517 24.04 -65.26 47.56
C VAL A 517 25.37 -64.54 47.27
N GLU A 518 26.49 -65.12 47.67
CA GLU A 518 27.83 -64.57 47.35
C GLU A 518 28.13 -64.61 45.84
N GLN A 519 27.66 -65.62 45.11
CA GLN A 519 27.96 -65.77 43.68
C GLN A 519 27.37 -64.62 42.85
N GLN A 520 26.17 -64.13 43.19
CA GLN A 520 25.52 -63.03 42.47
C GLN A 520 26.27 -61.70 42.58
N LYS A 521 26.99 -61.45 43.69
CA LYS A 521 27.80 -60.23 43.84
C LYS A 521 28.94 -60.14 42.81
N LYS A 522 29.51 -61.28 42.38
CA LYS A 522 30.58 -61.30 41.37
C LYS A 522 30.12 -60.78 40.01
N SER A 523 28.91 -61.17 39.57
CA SER A 523 28.33 -60.75 38.29
C SER A 523 28.34 -59.23 38.12
N ASN A 524 27.92 -58.50 39.16
CA ASN A 524 27.83 -57.04 39.15
C ASN A 524 29.20 -56.33 38.96
N SER A 525 30.32 -57.00 39.27
CA SER A 525 31.67 -56.45 39.05
C SER A 525 32.10 -56.41 37.58
N GLU A 526 31.45 -57.19 36.71
CA GLU A 526 31.87 -57.33 35.32
C GLU A 526 31.35 -56.18 34.44
N LEU A 527 30.14 -55.69 34.73
CA LEU A 527 29.53 -54.55 34.02
C LEU A 527 30.39 -53.28 34.11
N ILE A 528 31.08 -53.06 35.23
CA ILE A 528 31.99 -51.92 35.44
C ILE A 528 33.17 -51.93 34.45
N LYS A 529 33.61 -53.12 33.98
CA LYS A 529 34.68 -53.24 32.97
C LYS A 529 34.25 -52.70 31.59
N SER A 530 32.96 -52.83 31.25
CA SER A 530 32.40 -52.38 29.97
C SER A 530 32.58 -50.87 29.75
N SER A 531 32.27 -50.08 30.78
CA SER A 531 32.33 -48.60 30.74
C SER A 531 33.69 -48.06 30.31
N LYS A 532 34.80 -48.69 30.72
CA LYS A 532 36.16 -48.25 30.37
C LYS A 532 36.47 -48.37 28.88
N LYS A 533 35.80 -49.27 28.13
CA LYS A 533 36.11 -49.49 26.71
C LYS A 533 35.72 -48.30 25.82
N MET A 534 34.65 -47.58 26.18
CA MET A 534 34.19 -46.39 25.47
C MET A 534 35.19 -45.22 25.56
N GLN A 535 35.95 -45.11 26.65
CA GLN A 535 36.96 -44.06 26.82
C GLN A 535 38.17 -44.21 25.89
N GLN A 536 38.36 -45.39 25.27
CA GLN A 536 39.47 -45.63 24.34
C GLN A 536 39.25 -44.93 22.99
N GLN A 537 38.03 -44.97 22.45
CA GLN A 537 37.71 -44.50 21.09
C GLN A 537 37.84 -42.97 20.92
N ILE A 538 37.73 -42.20 22.01
CA ILE A 538 37.86 -40.74 21.97
C ILE A 538 39.28 -40.33 21.52
N LYS A 539 40.30 -41.10 21.89
CA LYS A 539 41.71 -40.81 21.57
C LYS A 539 42.11 -41.05 20.12
N GLU A 540 41.34 -41.84 19.38
CA GLU A 540 41.67 -42.18 17.98
C GLU A 540 41.34 -41.00 17.03
N LEU A 541 40.42 -40.12 17.41
CA LEU A 541 40.05 -38.92 16.65
C LEU A 541 41.04 -37.76 16.85
N GLU A 542 41.71 -37.67 18.01
CA GLU A 542 42.68 -36.60 18.29
C GLU A 542 43.89 -36.66 17.33
N ALA A 543 44.30 -37.87 16.93
CA ALA A 543 45.46 -38.10 16.07
C ALA A 543 45.28 -37.64 14.61
N GLN A 544 44.05 -37.53 14.11
CA GLN A 544 43.79 -37.15 12.71
C GLN A 544 44.05 -35.65 12.43
N LEU A 545 44.12 -34.82 13.47
CA LEU A 545 44.33 -33.38 13.33
C LEU A 545 45.81 -32.99 13.08
N GLU A 546 46.77 -33.84 13.44
CA GLU A 546 48.20 -33.54 13.32
C GLU A 546 48.74 -33.67 11.88
N GLU A 547 48.02 -34.36 10.98
CA GLU A 547 48.54 -34.73 9.66
C GLU A 547 48.45 -33.58 8.63
N GLU A 548 47.37 -32.78 8.68
CA GLU A 548 47.16 -31.58 7.84
C GLU A 548 48.30 -30.56 7.95
N LEU A 549 48.87 -30.38 9.14
CA LEU A 549 49.90 -29.36 9.38
C LEU A 549 51.20 -29.57 8.57
N ARG A 550 51.49 -30.80 8.12
CA ARG A 550 52.68 -31.07 7.30
C ARG A 550 52.59 -30.52 5.87
N ALA A 551 51.39 -30.34 5.33
CA ALA A 551 51.21 -29.87 3.95
C ALA A 551 51.68 -28.41 3.73
N GLN A 552 51.92 -27.65 4.80
CA GLN A 552 52.24 -26.23 4.72
C GLN A 552 53.74 -25.94 4.52
N GLU A 553 54.64 -26.91 4.76
CA GLU A 553 56.09 -26.67 4.67
C GLU A 553 56.63 -26.66 3.23
N THR A 554 56.06 -27.46 2.32
CA THR A 554 56.56 -27.66 0.95
C THR A 554 56.51 -26.43 0.05
N LEU A 555 55.74 -25.39 0.42
CA LEU A 555 55.66 -24.13 -0.34
C LEU A 555 56.87 -23.20 -0.16
N ARG A 556 57.82 -23.51 0.75
CA ARG A 556 59.00 -22.66 0.99
C ARG A 556 60.10 -22.77 -0.06
N ASP A 557 60.27 -23.93 -0.70
CA ASP A 557 61.49 -24.22 -1.46
C ASP A 557 61.59 -23.47 -2.80
N GLU A 558 60.45 -23.18 -3.45
CA GLU A 558 60.39 -22.54 -4.78
C GLU A 558 61.07 -21.16 -4.84
N HIS A 559 61.10 -20.43 -3.72
CA HIS A 559 61.71 -19.10 -3.63
C HIS A 559 63.20 -19.09 -4.00
N THR A 560 63.92 -20.20 -3.75
CA THR A 560 65.39 -20.26 -3.86
C THR A 560 65.93 -20.24 -5.30
N LEU A 561 65.07 -20.41 -6.31
CA LEU A 561 65.51 -20.57 -7.71
C LEU A 561 65.92 -19.25 -8.39
N LEU A 562 65.36 -18.11 -7.96
CA LEU A 562 65.40 -16.84 -8.70
C LEU A 562 66.76 -16.12 -8.71
N GLU A 563 67.56 -16.25 -7.66
CA GLU A 563 68.73 -15.38 -7.42
C GLU A 563 69.87 -15.56 -8.44
N ARG A 564 69.97 -16.73 -9.07
CA ARG A 564 71.11 -17.09 -9.94
C ARG A 564 71.20 -16.31 -11.26
N ARG A 565 70.15 -15.56 -11.65
CA ARG A 565 70.04 -14.95 -12.98
C ARG A 565 70.88 -13.68 -13.18
N CYS A 566 71.31 -13.00 -12.12
CA CYS A 566 71.86 -11.65 -12.21
C CYS A 566 73.34 -11.55 -12.64
N ALA A 567 74.11 -12.65 -12.58
CA ALA A 567 75.57 -12.60 -12.62
C ALA A 567 76.22 -12.47 -14.02
N LEU A 568 75.47 -12.64 -15.12
CA LEU A 568 76.03 -12.71 -16.47
C LEU A 568 76.30 -11.35 -17.14
N LEU A 569 75.83 -10.24 -16.56
CA LEU A 569 75.69 -8.95 -17.25
C LEU A 569 76.92 -8.02 -17.21
N THR A 570 78.06 -8.46 -16.67
CA THR A 570 79.15 -7.55 -16.27
C THR A 570 80.33 -7.47 -17.25
N ALA A 571 80.45 -8.39 -18.21
CA ALA A 571 81.69 -8.59 -18.98
C ALA A 571 81.83 -7.73 -20.26
N GLU A 572 80.74 -7.14 -20.78
CA GLU A 572 80.69 -6.56 -22.13
C GLU A 572 81.27 -5.13 -22.25
N GLY A 573 82.19 -4.74 -21.34
CA GLY A 573 82.54 -3.33 -21.09
C GLY A 573 83.82 -2.78 -21.74
N GLU A 574 84.88 -3.57 -21.91
CA GLU A 574 86.26 -3.04 -21.93
C GLU A 574 86.83 -2.65 -23.31
N GLU A 575 86.34 -3.24 -24.42
CA GLU A 575 86.97 -3.17 -25.76
C GLU A 575 86.91 -1.78 -26.46
N LYS A 576 86.45 -0.74 -25.75
CA LYS A 576 85.95 0.52 -26.30
C LYS A 576 87.00 1.65 -26.43
N HIS A 577 88.25 1.43 -26.02
CA HIS A 577 89.15 2.54 -25.62
C HIS A 577 90.00 3.19 -26.73
N ASN A 578 90.63 2.41 -27.60
CA ASN A 578 91.84 2.87 -28.33
C ASN A 578 91.61 3.73 -29.59
N THR A 579 90.40 3.80 -30.14
CA THR A 579 90.12 4.44 -31.45
C THR A 579 90.00 5.97 -31.35
N LEU A 580 90.88 6.63 -30.57
CA LEU A 580 90.58 7.92 -29.94
C LEU A 580 91.54 9.08 -30.27
N GLU A 581 92.76 8.81 -30.76
CA GLU A 581 93.80 9.87 -30.87
C GLU A 581 93.92 10.55 -32.26
N ASN A 582 93.90 9.82 -33.37
CA ASN A 582 94.30 10.37 -34.68
C ASN A 582 93.34 11.47 -35.22
N THR A 583 92.13 11.51 -34.65
CA THR A 583 91.12 12.57 -34.77
C THR A 583 91.66 13.98 -34.45
N HIS A 584 92.62 14.11 -33.53
CA HIS A 584 92.95 15.37 -32.85
C HIS A 584 93.55 16.51 -33.70
N ARG A 585 94.02 16.26 -34.93
CA ARG A 585 94.67 17.30 -35.76
C ARG A 585 93.72 18.02 -36.71
N VAL A 586 92.82 17.28 -37.36
CA VAL A 586 91.79 17.87 -38.23
C VAL A 586 90.87 18.80 -37.43
N CYS A 587 90.74 18.54 -36.12
CA CYS A 587 90.13 19.47 -35.18
C CYS A 587 90.65 20.91 -35.27
N ARG A 588 91.93 21.19 -35.54
CA ARG A 588 92.49 22.56 -35.35
C ARG A 588 92.14 23.61 -36.41
N THR A 589 92.08 23.24 -37.69
CA THR A 589 91.56 24.17 -38.72
C THR A 589 90.05 24.27 -38.65
N LEU A 590 89.39 23.14 -38.37
CA LEU A 590 87.97 23.13 -38.04
C LEU A 590 87.68 23.98 -36.80
N GLU A 591 88.54 24.04 -35.78
CA GLU A 591 88.37 24.84 -34.55
C GLU A 591 88.27 26.35 -34.85
N THR A 592 89.04 26.86 -35.83
CA THR A 592 88.99 28.27 -36.24
C THR A 592 87.76 28.61 -37.08
N GLU A 593 87.38 27.77 -38.04
CA GLU A 593 86.13 27.98 -38.79
C GLU A 593 84.91 27.77 -37.89
N LEU A 594 84.96 26.77 -37.00
CA LEU A 594 84.03 26.57 -35.89
C LEU A 594 84.02 27.76 -34.94
N GLN A 595 85.07 28.58 -34.83
CA GLN A 595 85.03 29.78 -33.97
C GLN A 595 84.25 30.92 -34.63
N GLU A 596 84.45 31.20 -35.91
CA GLU A 596 83.59 32.15 -36.63
C GLU A 596 82.14 31.66 -36.73
N GLN A 597 81.95 30.36 -36.97
CA GLN A 597 80.62 29.75 -36.98
C GLN A 597 80.02 29.69 -35.58
N LYS A 598 80.81 29.53 -34.51
CA LYS A 598 80.34 29.69 -33.12
C LYS A 598 79.91 31.12 -32.87
N GLU A 599 80.61 32.14 -33.34
CA GLU A 599 80.22 33.54 -33.09
C GLU A 599 78.91 33.91 -33.81
N LYS A 600 78.76 33.44 -35.07
CA LYS A 600 77.49 33.52 -35.81
C LYS A 600 76.40 32.66 -35.16
N HIS A 601 76.74 31.47 -34.66
CA HIS A 601 75.84 30.59 -33.93
C HIS A 601 75.42 31.23 -32.61
N THR A 602 76.29 31.86 -31.83
CA THR A 602 75.92 32.54 -30.58
C THR A 602 75.03 33.74 -30.82
N LEU A 603 75.22 34.52 -31.90
CA LEU A 603 74.29 35.61 -32.24
C LEU A 603 72.92 35.06 -32.69
N LEU A 604 72.91 33.98 -33.47
CA LEU A 604 71.69 33.29 -33.87
C LEU A 604 71.04 32.53 -32.70
N GLU A 605 71.81 32.05 -31.72
CA GLU A 605 71.35 31.45 -30.47
C GLU A 605 70.80 32.52 -29.54
N GLU A 606 71.39 33.71 -29.45
CA GLU A 606 70.83 34.83 -28.68
C GLU A 606 69.47 35.26 -29.27
N GLN A 607 69.39 35.41 -30.59
CA GLN A 607 68.13 35.68 -31.29
C GLN A 607 67.13 34.52 -31.13
N LEU A 608 67.59 33.28 -31.28
CA LEU A 608 66.77 32.08 -31.10
C LEU A 608 66.32 31.91 -29.64
N GLN A 609 67.13 32.23 -28.63
CA GLN A 609 66.76 32.17 -27.22
C GLN A 609 65.82 33.33 -26.86
N ALA A 610 65.95 34.51 -27.49
CA ALA A 610 64.97 35.59 -27.36
C ALA A 610 63.62 35.18 -27.96
N VAL A 611 63.62 34.64 -29.18
CA VAL A 611 62.41 34.11 -29.85
C VAL A 611 61.85 32.89 -29.10
N LEU A 612 62.68 31.99 -28.58
CA LEU A 612 62.26 30.87 -27.74
C LEU A 612 61.77 31.33 -26.37
N CYS A 613 62.24 32.45 -25.83
CA CYS A 613 61.73 33.02 -24.58
C CYS A 613 60.33 33.61 -24.79
N VAL A 614 60.11 34.34 -25.89
CA VAL A 614 58.77 34.80 -26.31
C VAL A 614 57.87 33.61 -26.65
N LYS A 615 58.39 32.61 -27.37
CA LYS A 615 57.66 31.38 -27.70
C LYS A 615 57.28 30.60 -26.44
N ARG A 616 58.19 30.38 -25.48
CA ARG A 616 57.90 29.71 -24.20
C ARG A 616 56.86 30.47 -23.37
N LYS A 617 56.87 31.81 -23.40
CA LYS A 617 55.80 32.62 -22.80
C LYS A 617 54.48 32.35 -23.48
N LEU A 618 54.40 32.47 -24.81
CA LEU A 618 53.18 32.17 -25.56
C LEU A 618 52.73 30.70 -25.44
N GLU A 619 53.64 29.74 -25.27
CA GLU A 619 53.31 28.33 -24.97
C GLU A 619 52.72 28.17 -23.56
N VAL A 620 53.22 28.92 -22.56
CA VAL A 620 52.65 28.97 -21.21
C VAL A 620 51.31 29.71 -21.20
N ASP A 621 51.20 30.84 -21.89
CA ASP A 621 49.95 31.61 -22.02
C ASP A 621 48.87 30.77 -22.73
N VAL A 622 49.24 30.01 -23.77
CA VAL A 622 48.34 29.05 -24.44
C VAL A 622 47.99 27.86 -23.53
N GLN A 623 48.92 27.33 -22.74
CA GLN A 623 48.62 26.28 -21.77
C GLN A 623 47.68 26.77 -20.66
N GLN A 624 47.85 28.01 -20.19
CA GLN A 624 46.94 28.62 -19.22
C GLN A 624 45.55 28.84 -19.85
N LEU A 625 45.47 29.42 -21.05
CA LEU A 625 44.19 29.57 -21.77
C LEU A 625 43.53 28.23 -22.10
N GLN A 626 44.30 27.15 -22.30
CA GLN A 626 43.78 25.79 -22.45
C GLN A 626 43.20 25.27 -21.12
N GLN A 627 43.88 25.49 -19.99
CA GLN A 627 43.37 25.13 -18.66
C GLN A 627 42.10 25.92 -18.31
N GLU A 628 42.11 27.24 -18.48
CA GLU A 628 40.93 28.11 -18.30
C GLU A 628 39.76 27.68 -19.22
N HIS A 629 40.05 27.25 -20.45
CA HIS A 629 39.03 26.73 -21.37
C HIS A 629 38.49 25.36 -20.94
N GLU A 630 39.34 24.45 -20.45
CA GLU A 630 38.89 23.17 -19.89
C GLU A 630 38.06 23.36 -18.61
N GLU A 631 38.45 24.28 -17.73
CA GLU A 631 37.67 24.66 -16.54
C GLU A 631 36.30 25.23 -16.93
N LEU A 632 36.25 26.22 -17.83
CA LEU A 632 34.99 26.77 -18.33
C LEU A 632 34.12 25.73 -19.06
N GLN A 633 34.72 24.77 -19.78
CA GLN A 633 33.97 23.64 -20.33
C GLN A 633 33.42 22.72 -19.24
N ASN A 634 34.20 22.44 -18.19
CA ASN A 634 33.78 21.61 -17.06
C ASN A 634 32.63 22.28 -16.28
N GLU A 635 32.72 23.59 -16.03
CA GLU A 635 31.64 24.39 -15.45
C GLU A 635 30.39 24.40 -16.33
N LEU A 636 30.53 24.60 -17.65
CA LEU A 636 29.41 24.55 -18.60
C LEU A 636 28.73 23.18 -18.61
N ARG A 637 29.49 22.08 -18.56
CA ARG A 637 28.95 20.71 -18.44
C ARG A 637 28.22 20.52 -17.12
N ALA A 638 28.80 20.97 -16.00
CA ALA A 638 28.17 20.88 -14.68
C ALA A 638 26.88 21.73 -14.56
N ALA A 639 26.88 22.93 -15.14
CA ALA A 639 25.71 23.80 -15.22
C ALA A 639 24.61 23.20 -16.11
N ASN A 640 24.98 22.63 -17.26
CA ASN A 640 24.04 21.93 -18.14
C ASN A 640 23.43 20.69 -17.47
N ASP A 641 24.21 19.88 -16.76
CA ASP A 641 23.69 18.72 -16.02
C ASP A 641 22.85 19.12 -14.80
N LYS A 642 23.14 20.25 -14.15
CA LYS A 642 22.27 20.85 -13.13
C LYS A 642 20.96 21.35 -13.74
N ALA A 643 21.00 22.00 -14.90
CA ALA A 643 19.82 22.45 -15.64
C ALA A 643 18.94 21.27 -16.08
N LYS A 644 19.53 20.20 -16.64
CA LYS A 644 18.84 18.93 -16.96
C LYS A 644 18.17 18.33 -15.72
N LYS A 645 18.88 18.24 -14.58
CA LYS A 645 18.29 17.74 -13.33
C LYS A 645 17.09 18.58 -12.89
N SER A 646 17.20 19.90 -12.88
CA SER A 646 16.06 20.78 -12.56
C SER A 646 14.91 20.69 -13.59
N ALA A 647 15.20 20.44 -14.86
CA ALA A 647 14.18 20.22 -15.89
C ALA A 647 13.46 18.88 -15.70
N CYS A 648 14.19 17.81 -15.38
CA CYS A 648 13.61 16.50 -15.02
C CYS A 648 12.79 16.58 -13.72
N GLU A 649 13.25 17.33 -12.72
CA GLU A 649 12.50 17.57 -11.48
C GLU A 649 11.24 18.40 -11.72
N ALA A 650 11.31 19.44 -12.55
CA ALA A 650 10.16 20.24 -12.96
C ALA A 650 9.14 19.41 -13.77
N ALA A 651 9.60 18.60 -14.73
CA ALA A 651 8.76 17.68 -15.49
C ALA A 651 8.07 16.65 -14.57
N ARG A 652 8.81 16.05 -13.63
CA ARG A 652 8.28 15.12 -12.63
C ARG A 652 7.25 15.78 -11.70
N VAL A 653 7.45 17.06 -11.33
CA VAL A 653 6.47 17.82 -10.53
C VAL A 653 5.24 18.22 -11.34
N LEU A 654 5.38 18.54 -12.63
CA LEU A 654 4.25 18.77 -13.54
C LEU A 654 3.43 17.49 -13.76
N GLU A 655 4.09 16.35 -13.98
CA GLU A 655 3.44 15.04 -14.10
C GLU A 655 2.71 14.66 -12.81
N GLN A 656 3.34 14.85 -11.65
CA GLN A 656 2.67 14.68 -10.35
C GLN A 656 1.50 15.65 -10.16
N LEU A 657 1.59 16.89 -10.64
CA LEU A 657 0.49 17.85 -10.59
C LEU A 657 -0.67 17.42 -11.50
N CYS A 658 -0.40 16.91 -12.71
CA CYS A 658 -1.42 16.33 -13.58
C CYS A 658 -2.12 15.14 -12.93
N VAL A 659 -1.37 14.16 -12.40
CA VAL A 659 -1.93 13.00 -11.68
C VAL A 659 -2.75 13.43 -10.45
N GLN A 660 -2.36 14.49 -9.74
CA GLN A 660 -3.16 15.04 -8.64
C GLN A 660 -4.40 15.80 -9.13
N GLN A 661 -4.36 16.49 -10.28
CA GLN A 661 -5.53 17.12 -10.89
C GLN A 661 -6.54 16.07 -11.40
N GLU A 662 -6.06 14.99 -12.01
CA GLU A 662 -6.87 13.82 -12.39
C GLU A 662 -7.49 13.17 -11.15
N HIS A 663 -6.69 12.91 -10.10
CA HIS A 663 -7.20 12.36 -8.84
C HIS A 663 -8.26 13.26 -8.18
N VAL A 664 -8.09 14.59 -8.21
CA VAL A 664 -9.11 15.54 -7.74
C VAL A 664 -10.35 15.55 -8.63
N SER A 665 -10.20 15.40 -9.96
CA SER A 665 -11.30 15.27 -10.90
C SER A 665 -12.11 13.99 -10.65
N ASP A 666 -11.43 12.86 -10.42
CA ASP A 666 -12.06 11.60 -10.06
C ASP A 666 -12.71 11.63 -8.67
N LEU A 667 -12.09 12.26 -7.69
CA LEU A 667 -12.74 12.50 -6.39
C LEU A 667 -13.99 13.38 -6.53
N GLN A 668 -14.02 14.34 -7.47
CA GLN A 668 -15.23 15.10 -7.80
C GLN A 668 -16.28 14.25 -8.55
N ARG A 669 -15.86 13.36 -9.47
CA ARG A 669 -16.72 12.41 -10.19
C ARG A 669 -17.38 11.43 -9.21
N VAL A 670 -16.60 10.83 -8.32
CA VAL A 670 -17.05 9.95 -7.23
C VAL A 670 -17.93 10.72 -6.24
N LYS A 671 -17.54 11.93 -5.81
CA LYS A 671 -18.38 12.77 -4.92
C LYS A 671 -19.75 13.06 -5.55
N LYS A 672 -19.81 13.48 -6.81
CA LYS A 672 -21.09 13.72 -7.51
C LYS A 672 -21.94 12.44 -7.62
N SER A 673 -21.30 11.30 -7.87
CA SER A 673 -21.96 9.98 -7.88
C SER A 673 -22.53 9.61 -6.51
N LEU A 674 -21.77 9.80 -5.43
CA LEU A 674 -22.22 9.56 -4.06
C LEU A 674 -23.32 10.53 -3.63
N GLU A 675 -23.24 11.81 -4.01
CA GLU A 675 -24.33 12.77 -3.77
C GLU A 675 -25.62 12.42 -4.53
N LEU A 676 -25.51 11.84 -5.73
CA LEU A 676 -26.67 11.32 -6.48
C LEU A 676 -27.23 10.04 -5.82
N GLN A 677 -26.38 9.11 -5.38
CA GLN A 677 -26.80 7.94 -4.62
C GLN A 677 -27.45 8.32 -3.28
N ILE A 678 -26.94 9.32 -2.57
CA ILE A 678 -27.55 9.83 -1.34
C ILE A 678 -28.92 10.45 -1.65
N ARG A 679 -29.09 11.22 -2.73
CA ARG A 679 -30.42 11.76 -3.12
C ARG A 679 -31.41 10.64 -3.51
N ASP A 680 -30.99 9.64 -4.27
CA ASP A 680 -31.82 8.48 -4.64
C ASP A 680 -32.19 7.65 -3.39
N MET A 681 -31.24 7.39 -2.50
CA MET A 681 -31.49 6.67 -1.25
C MET A 681 -32.37 7.46 -0.26
N SER A 682 -32.21 8.79 -0.17
CA SER A 682 -33.10 9.65 0.62
C SER A 682 -34.51 9.71 0.02
N GLY A 683 -34.65 9.82 -1.30
CA GLY A 683 -35.96 9.76 -1.97
C GLY A 683 -36.65 8.41 -1.74
N ARG A 684 -35.92 7.31 -1.85
CA ARG A 684 -36.43 5.96 -1.52
C ARG A 684 -36.74 5.80 -0.03
N LEU A 685 -36.01 6.46 0.86
CA LEU A 685 -36.32 6.48 2.29
C LEU A 685 -37.63 7.24 2.52
N GLU A 686 -37.82 8.41 1.93
CA GLU A 686 -39.08 9.16 1.99
C GLU A 686 -40.26 8.39 1.36
N GLU A 687 -40.06 7.65 0.26
CA GLU A 687 -41.08 6.78 -0.32
C GLU A 687 -41.38 5.55 0.56
N ALA A 688 -40.35 4.94 1.18
CA ALA A 688 -40.50 3.84 2.13
C ALA A 688 -41.20 4.29 3.42
N GLU A 689 -40.87 5.47 3.94
CA GLU A 689 -41.53 6.08 5.09
C GLU A 689 -42.97 6.50 4.75
N GLN A 690 -43.22 7.14 3.60
CA GLN A 690 -44.58 7.45 3.18
C GLN A 690 -45.44 6.20 2.95
N SER A 691 -44.90 5.16 2.32
CA SER A 691 -45.63 3.91 2.11
C SER A 691 -45.85 3.14 3.42
N SER A 692 -44.87 3.15 4.33
CA SER A 692 -44.99 2.65 5.71
C SER A 692 -46.06 3.42 6.49
N VAL A 693 -46.07 4.76 6.46
CA VAL A 693 -47.09 5.60 7.12
C VAL A 693 -48.48 5.40 6.49
N ARG A 694 -48.59 5.21 5.17
CA ARG A 694 -49.86 4.88 4.51
C ARG A 694 -50.34 3.47 4.88
N GLY A 695 -49.44 2.50 4.99
CA GLY A 695 -49.73 1.13 5.46
C GLY A 695 -50.15 1.11 6.93
N GLY A 696 -49.37 1.74 7.79
CA GLY A 696 -49.64 1.95 9.21
C GLY A 696 -50.97 2.65 9.45
N LYS A 697 -51.31 3.70 8.69
CA LYS A 697 -52.65 4.32 8.76
C LYS A 697 -53.78 3.35 8.37
N LYS A 698 -53.60 2.51 7.36
CA LYS A 698 -54.60 1.47 6.99
C LYS A 698 -54.73 0.37 8.05
N ILE A 699 -53.62 -0.04 8.68
CA ILE A 699 -53.62 -1.02 9.77
C ILE A 699 -54.27 -0.41 11.02
N MET A 700 -53.91 0.82 11.37
CA MET A 700 -54.45 1.58 12.49
C MET A 700 -55.96 1.82 12.33
N GLN A 701 -56.44 2.20 11.13
CA GLN A 701 -57.88 2.28 10.85
C GLN A 701 -58.61 0.93 10.99
N LYS A 702 -57.98 -0.19 10.62
CA LYS A 702 -58.53 -1.54 10.87
C LYS A 702 -58.56 -1.88 12.35
N LEU A 703 -57.53 -1.50 13.11
CA LEU A 703 -57.47 -1.70 14.56
C LEU A 703 -58.48 -0.80 15.29
N GLU A 704 -58.63 0.46 14.92
CA GLU A 704 -59.66 1.38 15.43
C GLU A 704 -61.08 0.86 15.16
N ALA A 705 -61.33 0.32 13.95
CA ALA A 705 -62.59 -0.33 13.62
C ALA A 705 -62.80 -1.60 14.46
N ARG A 706 -61.78 -2.45 14.61
CA ARG A 706 -61.87 -3.68 15.41
C ARG A 706 -62.00 -3.41 16.90
N VAL A 707 -61.39 -2.34 17.42
CA VAL A 707 -61.62 -1.85 18.79
C VAL A 707 -63.06 -1.42 18.96
N LYS A 708 -63.65 -0.68 18.02
CA LYS A 708 -65.09 -0.31 18.09
C LYS A 708 -66.03 -1.52 17.99
N GLU A 709 -65.69 -2.53 17.19
CA GLU A 709 -66.41 -3.80 17.20
C GLU A 709 -66.31 -4.49 18.56
N LEU A 710 -65.10 -4.62 19.12
CA LEU A 710 -64.86 -5.22 20.44
C LEU A 710 -65.50 -4.43 21.59
N GLU A 711 -65.58 -3.09 21.50
CA GLU A 711 -66.31 -2.23 22.44
C GLU A 711 -67.82 -2.49 22.37
N LEU A 712 -68.39 -2.64 21.17
CA LEU A 712 -69.81 -2.98 21.00
C LEU A 712 -70.12 -4.43 21.40
N GLU A 713 -69.23 -5.38 21.11
CA GLU A 713 -69.31 -6.77 21.57
C GLU A 713 -69.24 -6.83 23.11
N LEU A 714 -68.32 -6.09 23.74
CA LEU A 714 -68.20 -5.97 25.19
C LEU A 714 -69.43 -5.32 25.83
N ASP A 715 -69.98 -4.26 25.24
CA ASP A 715 -71.16 -3.57 25.76
C ASP A 715 -72.44 -4.43 25.62
N ALA A 716 -72.52 -5.26 24.57
CA ALA A 716 -73.54 -6.29 24.42
C ALA A 716 -73.37 -7.44 25.44
N GLU A 717 -72.14 -7.90 25.67
CA GLU A 717 -71.86 -8.98 26.62
C GLU A 717 -72.02 -8.53 28.08
N GLN A 718 -71.74 -7.27 28.40
CA GLN A 718 -72.10 -6.66 29.70
C GLN A 718 -73.62 -6.64 29.91
N LYS A 719 -74.40 -6.35 28.86
CA LYS A 719 -75.87 -6.41 28.92
C LYS A 719 -76.36 -7.84 29.19
N LYS A 720 -75.86 -8.84 28.43
CA LYS A 720 -76.13 -10.27 28.70
C LYS A 720 -75.67 -10.71 30.10
N HIS A 721 -74.50 -10.26 30.55
CA HIS A 721 -73.99 -10.55 31.89
C HIS A 721 -74.93 -9.98 32.97
N SER A 722 -75.47 -8.78 32.76
CA SER A 722 -76.49 -8.21 33.66
C SER A 722 -77.77 -9.06 33.72
N GLU A 723 -78.13 -9.75 32.64
CA GLU A 723 -79.33 -10.59 32.54
C GLU A 723 -79.10 -12.00 33.11
N THR A 724 -77.94 -12.59 32.86
CA THR A 724 -77.51 -13.84 33.53
C THR A 724 -77.34 -13.62 35.03
N MET A 725 -76.84 -12.46 35.50
CA MET A 725 -76.81 -12.13 36.93
C MET A 725 -78.22 -11.90 37.53
N LYS A 726 -79.19 -11.39 36.76
CA LYS A 726 -80.60 -11.30 37.18
C LYS A 726 -81.27 -12.67 37.26
N THR A 727 -80.96 -13.60 36.36
CA THR A 727 -81.51 -14.97 36.39
C THR A 727 -80.80 -15.86 37.41
N LEU A 728 -79.48 -15.73 37.59
CA LEU A 728 -78.73 -16.34 38.69
C LEU A 728 -79.36 -15.97 40.04
N ARG A 729 -79.58 -14.67 40.30
CA ARG A 729 -80.26 -14.20 41.53
C ARG A 729 -81.71 -14.66 41.70
N LYS A 730 -82.39 -15.13 40.65
CA LYS A 730 -83.68 -15.83 40.75
C LYS A 730 -83.48 -17.30 41.10
N ASN A 731 -82.52 -17.96 40.44
CA ASN A 731 -82.20 -19.36 40.66
C ASN A 731 -81.59 -19.62 42.04
N GLU A 732 -80.80 -18.69 42.59
CA GLU A 732 -80.28 -18.73 43.97
C GLU A 732 -81.41 -18.70 45.01
N ARG A 733 -82.50 -17.94 44.75
CA ARG A 733 -83.68 -17.92 45.62
C ARG A 733 -84.42 -19.25 45.52
N ARG A 734 -84.67 -19.73 44.29
CA ARG A 734 -85.26 -21.04 44.01
C ARG A 734 -84.47 -22.19 44.66
N LEU A 735 -83.14 -22.11 44.66
CA LEU A 735 -82.26 -23.08 45.30
C LEU A 735 -82.39 -23.03 46.83
N LYS A 736 -82.48 -21.84 47.43
CA LYS A 736 -82.73 -21.69 48.88
C LYS A 736 -84.12 -22.17 49.30
N GLU A 737 -85.13 -21.93 48.46
CA GLU A 737 -86.49 -22.49 48.63
C GLU A 737 -86.46 -24.03 48.59
N LEU A 738 -85.78 -24.63 47.61
CA LEU A 738 -85.64 -26.09 47.48
C LEU A 738 -84.78 -26.72 48.59
N LEU A 739 -83.71 -26.05 49.04
CA LEU A 739 -82.90 -26.50 50.18
C LEU A 739 -83.71 -26.49 51.48
N PHE A 740 -84.51 -25.45 51.71
CA PHE A 740 -85.42 -25.39 52.86
C PHE A 740 -86.46 -26.52 52.82
N GLN A 741 -87.04 -26.80 51.65
CA GLN A 741 -87.94 -27.94 51.46
C GLN A 741 -87.24 -29.28 51.73
N SER A 742 -86.03 -29.49 51.20
CA SER A 742 -85.25 -30.71 51.43
C SER A 742 -84.86 -30.90 52.90
N GLU A 743 -84.53 -29.82 53.62
CA GLU A 743 -84.33 -29.85 55.06
C GLU A 743 -85.62 -30.23 55.83
N GLU A 744 -86.78 -29.73 55.41
CA GLU A 744 -88.07 -30.06 56.03
C GLU A 744 -88.48 -31.52 55.74
N GLU A 745 -88.21 -32.01 54.53
CA GLU A 745 -88.35 -33.43 54.17
C GLU A 745 -87.42 -34.33 54.99
N GLN A 746 -86.14 -33.97 55.16
CA GLN A 746 -85.21 -34.72 56.03
C GLN A 746 -85.69 -34.75 57.48
N LYS A 747 -86.15 -33.61 58.03
CA LYS A 747 -86.71 -33.54 59.40
C LYS A 747 -87.95 -34.41 59.54
N ASN A 748 -88.78 -34.51 58.49
CA ASN A 748 -89.92 -35.44 58.45
C ASN A 748 -89.50 -36.92 58.29
N GLN A 749 -88.44 -37.20 57.51
CA GLN A 749 -87.89 -38.55 57.37
C GLN A 749 -87.26 -39.06 58.68
N GLN A 750 -86.55 -38.20 59.42
CA GLN A 750 -86.03 -38.50 60.75
C GLN A 750 -87.17 -38.80 61.74
N ARG A 751 -88.23 -37.99 61.76
CA ARG A 751 -89.44 -38.26 62.57
C ARG A 751 -90.08 -39.62 62.24
N MET A 752 -90.10 -40.00 60.96
CA MET A 752 -90.59 -41.32 60.53
C MET A 752 -89.65 -42.45 60.95
N GLN A 753 -88.32 -42.25 60.91
CA GLN A 753 -87.34 -43.21 61.42
C GLN A 753 -87.50 -43.43 62.93
N GLU A 754 -87.62 -42.36 63.74
CA GLU A 754 -87.91 -42.50 65.17
C GLU A 754 -89.22 -43.27 65.44
N GLN A 755 -90.26 -43.06 64.62
CA GLN A 755 -91.52 -43.81 64.74
C GLN A 755 -91.33 -45.30 64.40
N LEU A 756 -90.56 -45.62 63.36
CA LEU A 756 -90.22 -47.00 63.00
C LEU A 756 -89.39 -47.68 64.09
N GLU A 757 -88.41 -47.00 64.69
CA GLU A 757 -87.63 -47.53 65.82
C GLU A 757 -88.49 -47.76 67.07
N ARG A 758 -89.39 -46.82 67.40
CA ARG A 758 -90.38 -46.98 68.49
C ARG A 758 -91.30 -48.18 68.24
N LEU A 759 -91.67 -48.45 66.98
CA LEU A 759 -92.46 -49.62 66.60
C LEU A 759 -91.64 -50.92 66.62
N GLN A 760 -90.39 -50.92 66.15
CA GLN A 760 -89.49 -52.08 66.25
C GLN A 760 -89.20 -52.45 67.71
N ASN A 761 -88.99 -51.47 68.59
CA ASN A 761 -88.75 -51.75 70.01
C ASN A 761 -90.01 -52.26 70.71
N LYS A 762 -91.22 -51.78 70.32
CA LYS A 762 -92.48 -52.43 70.73
C LYS A 762 -92.58 -53.87 70.22
N MET A 763 -92.23 -54.12 68.96
CA MET A 763 -92.23 -55.47 68.37
C MET A 763 -91.26 -56.42 69.10
N LYS A 764 -90.04 -55.97 69.42
CA LYS A 764 -89.06 -56.73 70.22
C LYS A 764 -89.59 -57.02 71.62
N ASN A 765 -90.20 -56.05 72.28
CA ASN A 765 -90.80 -56.25 73.61
C ASN A 765 -91.97 -57.23 73.57
N TYR A 766 -92.84 -57.17 72.56
CA TYR A 766 -93.91 -58.17 72.39
C TYR A 766 -93.36 -59.55 72.04
N LYS A 767 -92.31 -59.65 71.23
CA LYS A 767 -91.63 -60.94 70.96
C LYS A 767 -91.07 -61.53 72.25
N ARG A 768 -90.40 -60.72 73.08
CA ARG A 768 -89.90 -61.15 74.39
C ARG A 768 -91.01 -61.58 75.35
N GLN A 769 -92.16 -60.90 75.34
CA GLN A 769 -93.34 -61.30 76.12
C GLN A 769 -93.97 -62.61 75.63
N VAL A 770 -93.93 -62.90 74.32
CA VAL A 770 -94.33 -64.20 73.78
C VAL A 770 -93.33 -65.28 74.18
N GLU A 771 -92.02 -65.01 74.09
CA GLU A 771 -90.97 -65.93 74.53
C GLU A 771 -91.06 -66.23 76.05
N GLU A 772 -91.27 -65.21 76.90
CA GLU A 772 -91.54 -65.36 78.34
C GLU A 772 -92.82 -66.18 78.60
N ALA A 773 -93.87 -65.97 77.80
CA ALA A 773 -95.12 -66.73 77.91
C ALA A 773 -94.96 -68.18 77.44
N GLU A 774 -94.15 -68.44 76.42
CA GLU A 774 -93.78 -69.77 75.94
C GLU A 774 -92.88 -70.50 76.96
N GLU A 775 -91.91 -69.82 77.58
CA GLU A 775 -91.13 -70.38 78.69
C GLU A 775 -92.01 -70.71 79.90
N GLN A 776 -92.91 -69.80 80.29
CA GLN A 776 -93.86 -70.04 81.38
C GLN A 776 -94.84 -71.17 81.06
N ALA A 777 -95.31 -71.27 79.80
CA ALA A 777 -96.14 -72.36 79.33
C ALA A 777 -95.38 -73.69 79.32
N ASN A 778 -94.15 -73.72 78.84
CA ASN A 778 -93.28 -74.91 78.85
C ASN A 778 -92.91 -75.33 80.29
N MET A 779 -92.65 -74.39 81.20
CA MET A 779 -92.41 -74.69 82.61
C MET A 779 -93.68 -75.21 83.30
N ASN A 780 -94.86 -74.69 82.95
CA ASN A 780 -96.14 -75.26 83.41
C ASN A 780 -96.41 -76.64 82.79
N LEU A 781 -96.02 -76.87 81.53
CA LEU A 781 -96.12 -78.18 80.88
C LEU A 781 -95.13 -79.19 81.50
N ALA A 782 -93.93 -78.75 81.90
CA ALA A 782 -92.94 -79.56 82.60
C ALA A 782 -93.40 -79.88 84.03
N LYS A 783 -93.99 -78.91 84.75
CA LYS A 783 -94.67 -79.17 86.03
C LYS A 783 -95.82 -80.16 85.85
N TYR A 784 -96.67 -79.98 84.84
CA TYR A 784 -97.77 -80.89 84.55
C TYR A 784 -97.28 -82.31 84.24
N ARG A 785 -96.26 -82.46 83.37
CA ARG A 785 -95.59 -83.75 83.13
C ARG A 785 -94.98 -84.35 84.39
N LYS A 786 -94.37 -83.54 85.26
CA LYS A 786 -93.83 -84.01 86.54
C LYS A 786 -94.94 -84.45 87.50
N THR A 787 -96.05 -83.72 87.59
CA THR A 787 -97.20 -84.14 88.40
C THR A 787 -97.93 -85.34 87.81
N VAL A 788 -97.91 -85.52 86.48
CA VAL A 788 -98.38 -86.76 85.85
C VAL A 788 -97.43 -87.90 86.20
N HIS A 789 -96.11 -87.74 86.11
CA HIS A 789 -95.17 -88.79 86.53
C HIS A 789 -95.22 -89.08 88.04
N GLU A 790 -95.43 -88.07 88.90
CA GLU A 790 -95.64 -88.28 90.33
C GLU A 790 -97.00 -88.93 90.63
N LEU A 791 -97.99 -88.75 89.75
CA LEU A 791 -99.25 -89.48 89.76
C LEU A 791 -99.04 -90.91 89.26
N ASP A 792 -98.33 -91.15 88.16
CA ASP A 792 -97.95 -92.46 87.64
C ASP A 792 -97.19 -93.25 88.72
N ASP A 793 -96.16 -92.65 89.34
CA ASP A 793 -95.42 -93.23 90.49
C ASP A 793 -96.35 -93.49 91.68
N ALA A 794 -97.35 -92.63 91.92
CA ALA A 794 -98.31 -92.80 93.01
C ALA A 794 -99.38 -93.85 92.68
N GLU A 795 -99.73 -94.04 91.41
CA GLU A 795 -100.61 -95.07 90.89
C GLU A 795 -99.87 -96.42 90.86
N GLU A 796 -98.58 -96.48 90.50
CA GLU A 796 -97.75 -97.68 90.68
C GLU A 796 -97.58 -98.03 92.16
N ARG A 797 -97.32 -97.05 93.04
CA ARG A 797 -97.28 -97.28 94.49
C ARG A 797 -98.65 -97.67 95.05
N ALA A 798 -99.74 -97.13 94.49
CA ALA A 798 -101.09 -97.54 94.83
C ALA A 798 -101.39 -98.94 94.32
N ASP A 799 -100.99 -99.34 93.11
CA ASP A 799 -101.13 -100.68 92.55
C ASP A 799 -100.26 -101.70 93.28
N ILE A 800 -99.09 -101.31 93.79
CA ILE A 800 -98.23 -102.14 94.66
C ILE A 800 -98.87 -102.27 96.04
N ALA A 801 -99.40 -101.18 96.62
CA ALA A 801 -100.08 -101.20 97.91
C ALA A 801 -101.43 -101.93 97.83
N GLU A 802 -102.19 -101.78 96.75
CA GLU A 802 -103.39 -102.52 96.42
C GLU A 802 -103.05 -103.97 96.09
N SER A 803 -101.94 -104.27 95.42
CA SER A 803 -101.47 -105.65 95.24
C SER A 803 -101.07 -106.31 96.57
N ALA A 804 -100.48 -105.56 97.50
CA ALA A 804 -100.21 -106.04 98.86
C ALA A 804 -101.51 -106.23 99.65
N LEU A 805 -102.41 -105.24 99.61
CA LEU A 805 -103.73 -105.30 100.21
C LEU A 805 -104.64 -106.36 99.55
N THR A 806 -104.40 -106.76 98.29
CA THR A 806 -105.16 -107.78 97.55
C THR A 806 -104.55 -109.17 97.71
N LYS A 807 -103.25 -109.27 98.00
CA LYS A 807 -102.65 -110.48 98.59
C LYS A 807 -103.18 -110.74 100.01
N ILE A 808 -103.48 -109.67 100.77
CA ILE A 808 -104.21 -109.76 102.06
C ILE A 808 -105.73 -109.95 101.85
N ARG A 809 -106.31 -109.34 100.81
CA ARG A 809 -107.71 -109.47 100.40
C ARG A 809 -107.83 -110.40 99.19
N THR A 810 -107.66 -111.70 99.41
CA THR A 810 -108.17 -112.77 98.51
C THR A 810 -109.72 -112.85 98.50
N LYS A 811 -110.38 -111.70 98.69
CA LYS A 811 -111.80 -111.48 98.98
C LYS A 811 -112.25 -110.13 98.38
N ASN A 812 -112.79 -110.20 97.15
CA ASN A 812 -113.63 -109.22 96.42
C ASN A 812 -112.96 -108.26 95.37
N ARG A 813 -113.15 -108.59 94.06
CA ARG A 813 -113.33 -107.79 92.79
C ARG A 813 -113.11 -106.25 92.80
N GLY A 814 -112.56 -105.52 91.79
CA GLY A 814 -112.06 -105.77 90.40
C GLY A 814 -113.06 -105.38 89.26
N SER A 815 -112.75 -104.80 88.07
CA SER A 815 -111.50 -104.25 87.40
C SER A 815 -111.83 -103.51 86.04
N PHE A 816 -110.82 -103.09 85.21
CA PHE A 816 -110.81 -102.37 83.88
C PHE A 816 -111.09 -100.83 83.85
N GLY A 817 -110.53 -99.98 82.94
CA GLY A 817 -109.35 -100.06 82.02
C GLY A 817 -109.37 -99.20 80.69
N LYS A 818 -108.22 -98.59 80.27
CA LYS A 818 -107.85 -97.93 78.94
C LYS A 818 -108.60 -96.64 78.50
N GLY A 819 -108.09 -95.69 77.66
CA GLY A 819 -106.81 -95.44 76.93
C GLY A 819 -106.98 -94.41 75.75
N TYR A 820 -105.90 -94.00 75.03
CA TYR A 820 -105.84 -93.18 73.76
C TYR A 820 -106.09 -91.63 73.82
N SER A 821 -105.71 -90.73 72.87
CA SER A 821 -104.66 -90.67 71.81
C SER A 821 -104.57 -89.29 71.05
N SER A 822 -103.35 -88.79 70.79
CA SER A 822 -102.78 -88.00 69.64
C SER A 822 -103.61 -87.09 68.68
N GLY A 823 -103.02 -85.95 68.18
CA GLY A 823 -103.33 -85.41 66.83
C GLY A 823 -102.90 -83.97 66.40
N TYR A 824 -102.01 -83.88 65.37
CA TYR A 824 -101.91 -82.89 64.25
C TYR A 824 -101.65 -81.35 64.45
N SER A 825 -101.26 -80.51 63.45
CA SER A 825 -100.27 -80.62 62.32
C SER A 825 -100.11 -79.34 61.42
N THR A 826 -98.86 -78.96 61.05
CA THR A 826 -98.39 -78.33 59.75
C THR A 826 -98.82 -76.90 59.25
N PRO A 827 -98.14 -76.27 58.23
CA PRO A 827 -98.08 -74.79 58.01
C PRO A 827 -98.41 -74.26 56.56
N TYR A 828 -97.53 -73.45 55.91
CA TYR A 828 -97.57 -72.74 54.58
C TYR A 828 -98.27 -71.34 54.50
N ALA A 829 -98.07 -70.41 53.53
CA ALA A 829 -96.86 -69.87 52.81
C ALA A 829 -97.24 -68.75 51.77
N GLY A 830 -96.30 -67.84 51.39
CA GLY A 830 -96.13 -67.37 49.98
C GLY A 830 -96.32 -65.89 49.51
N LEU A 831 -95.56 -65.53 48.43
CA LEU A 831 -95.90 -64.71 47.22
C LEU A 831 -95.59 -63.18 47.03
N LEU A 832 -94.81 -62.86 45.95
CA LEU A 832 -94.92 -61.74 44.94
C LEU A 832 -94.63 -60.25 45.37
N ARG A 833 -94.27 -59.24 44.51
CA ARG A 833 -93.65 -59.09 43.15
C ARG A 833 -93.22 -57.60 42.89
N SER A 834 -92.29 -57.32 41.94
CA SER A 834 -91.78 -56.01 41.42
C SER A 834 -92.80 -55.21 40.53
N PRO A 835 -92.55 -54.05 39.82
CA PRO A 835 -91.28 -53.37 39.39
C PRO A 835 -91.25 -51.78 39.25
N SER A 836 -90.17 -51.21 38.63
CA SER A 836 -90.09 -49.94 37.81
C SER A 836 -90.24 -48.52 38.47
N SER A 837 -89.86 -47.36 37.87
CA SER A 837 -88.78 -46.92 36.92
C SER A 837 -88.81 -45.37 36.66
N VAL A 838 -87.83 -44.77 35.95
CA VAL A 838 -87.69 -43.33 35.46
C VAL A 838 -87.44 -42.27 36.57
N GLY A 839 -86.67 -41.16 36.47
CA GLY A 839 -85.92 -40.42 35.42
C GLY A 839 -86.27 -38.90 35.49
N SER A 840 -85.47 -37.84 35.21
CA SER A 840 -84.11 -37.55 34.67
C SER A 840 -83.65 -36.15 35.27
N GLU A 841 -82.73 -35.25 34.85
CA GLU A 841 -81.83 -35.02 33.68
C GLU A 841 -80.77 -33.89 33.95
N GLY A 842 -79.69 -33.77 33.14
CA GLY A 842 -78.84 -32.56 32.94
C GLY A 842 -77.50 -32.46 33.73
N ARG A 843 -76.43 -31.75 33.28
CA ARG A 843 -76.13 -31.05 31.99
C ARG A 843 -74.61 -30.73 31.85
N GLY A 844 -74.05 -30.75 30.62
CA GLY A 844 -72.67 -30.33 30.24
C GLY A 844 -71.93 -31.39 29.36
N GLU A 845 -71.75 -31.24 28.04
CA GLU A 845 -70.68 -30.49 27.32
C GLU A 845 -69.28 -31.18 27.44
N LYS A 846 -68.72 -31.94 26.47
CA LYS A 846 -68.96 -32.28 25.03
C LYS A 846 -68.32 -31.34 23.98
N VAL A 847 -67.88 -31.93 22.83
CA VAL A 847 -67.25 -31.35 21.59
C VAL A 847 -65.72 -31.25 21.65
N THR A 848 -64.89 -31.73 20.70
CA THR A 848 -65.02 -32.68 19.53
C THR A 848 -63.63 -33.24 19.18
N ASP A 849 -63.55 -34.50 18.73
CA ASP A 849 -62.39 -35.07 18.03
C ASP A 849 -62.80 -35.46 16.59
N ASP A 850 -62.39 -34.66 15.60
CA ASP A 850 -62.47 -34.95 14.16
C ASP A 850 -61.56 -33.92 13.45
N ASP A 851 -60.42 -34.34 12.88
CA ASP A 851 -59.98 -33.85 11.56
C ASP A 851 -58.75 -34.57 10.95
N GLU A 852 -58.83 -34.72 9.62
CA GLU A 852 -57.81 -34.92 8.58
C GLU A 852 -56.57 -35.82 8.82
N SER A 853 -56.71 -37.06 8.34
CA SER A 853 -55.60 -37.92 7.90
C SER A 853 -54.77 -37.28 6.75
N ILE A 854 -53.52 -36.88 7.03
CA ILE A 854 -52.47 -36.75 6.00
C ILE A 854 -51.40 -37.83 6.23
N SER A 855 -51.60 -38.98 5.58
CA SER A 855 -50.74 -40.16 5.66
C SER A 855 -49.44 -40.03 4.86
N SER A 856 -48.51 -39.23 5.42
CA SER A 856 -47.05 -39.42 5.32
C SER A 856 -46.52 -40.09 4.03
N LEU A 857 -46.35 -39.33 2.96
CA LEU A 857 -45.68 -39.81 1.73
C LEU A 857 -44.14 -39.90 1.84
N ILE A 858 -43.58 -39.47 2.99
CA ILE A 858 -42.15 -39.29 3.23
C ILE A 858 -41.43 -40.60 3.64
N PRO A 859 -41.97 -41.45 4.54
CA PRO A 859 -41.33 -42.73 4.91
C PRO A 859 -41.18 -43.72 3.75
N THR A 860 -42.09 -43.71 2.78
CA THR A 860 -42.03 -44.56 1.58
C THR A 860 -40.93 -44.11 0.61
N TYR A 861 -40.78 -42.80 0.37
CA TYR A 861 -39.66 -42.28 -0.40
C TYR A 861 -38.30 -42.56 0.26
N LEU A 862 -38.19 -42.37 1.58
CA LEU A 862 -36.95 -42.63 2.32
C LEU A 862 -36.55 -44.12 2.33
N ASN A 863 -37.51 -45.06 2.32
CA ASN A 863 -37.20 -46.48 2.18
C ASN A 863 -36.77 -46.87 0.75
N SER A 864 -37.33 -46.24 -0.29
CA SER A 864 -36.84 -46.44 -1.67
C SER A 864 -35.42 -45.92 -1.86
N ILE A 865 -35.10 -44.75 -1.30
CA ILE A 865 -33.73 -44.19 -1.32
C ILE A 865 -32.76 -45.08 -0.53
N LYS A 866 -33.16 -45.59 0.66
CA LYS A 866 -32.33 -46.56 1.40
C LYS A 866 -32.06 -47.85 0.63
N LYS A 867 -33.01 -48.33 -0.19
CA LYS A 867 -32.79 -49.53 -1.00
C LYS A 867 -31.80 -49.28 -2.14
N LEU A 868 -31.93 -48.15 -2.83
CA LEU A 868 -31.00 -47.68 -3.89
C LEU A 868 -29.64 -47.15 -3.36
N MET A 869 -29.32 -47.42 -2.10
CA MET A 869 -28.00 -47.19 -1.48
C MET A 869 -27.44 -48.47 -0.83
N ILE A 870 -28.05 -49.63 -1.11
CA ILE A 870 -27.71 -50.95 -0.56
C ILE A 870 -27.65 -51.99 -1.70
N ASP A 871 -28.54 -51.87 -2.68
CA ASP A 871 -28.31 -52.34 -4.06
C ASP A 871 -27.31 -51.41 -4.79
#